data_AF-A0A0S8DZU0-F1
#
_entry.id   AF-A0A0S8DZU0-F1
#
_cell.length_a   1.000
_cell.length_b   1.000
_cell.length_c   1.000
_cell.angle_alpha   90.00
_cell.angle_beta   90.00
_cell.angle_gamma   90.00
#
_symmetry.space_group_name_H-M   'P 1'
#
loop_
_entity.id
_entity.type
_entity.pdbx_description
1 polymer ?
#
loop_
_entity_poly.entity_id
_entity_poly.type
_entity_poly.pdbx_seq_one_letter_code
_entity_poly.pdbx_strand_id
1 'polypeptide(L)'
;MRSYLANQMLSLWLGIGVLALWAAPGLVLAEPSAQQILEASGVKGGLVVHLGCGDGQLTAALRAGDAYLVHGLDTDAANVVKAREHVRSLGLAGKVMVERWAGSRLPYIDNLISLLVSEDLGQIGMAEAMRVLAPGGVAYLKKGDTWAKTVKPRPSRIDEWTHYLHDAGGNAVANDTVVGPPRNMQWLGAPLWSRHHHTLASISAVVSAGGRIFYIVDDGPAGDMDVPGQWSLVARDAFNGVELWSKPIPTWAWHRKGFRSGPVQLPRTLVAEGDRVYAPLGIDAPVTALDAATGHAVRTYKGTGNTEEIVVSGGVLLVVTGSPMAEQAAIDPALQGKAAYPNQKTILAIQAETGGGLWKWAEPGADLVPLTLAADGSRAFFECRQGVVCLDLKTGKPVWDSRPPEAARPEPPETAPADAAAKGRKGGARPKGKAQAARSVGWSVATLVVHDGVVLLADGGKLTALSAADGKTLWSGPSRPGFRSPADVFVANGLVWTGPDFAEGRDLGTGEVRKTNAAIRDLWTTGHHHRCYREKATVRYIMTGKRGIEFLDLDGQNHSRNNWVRGVCQYGVLPCNGLVYAPSHACGCFMEALLKGFWALAPERQARAVPESGSDDRLERGPAYEQIRNPKPEIRNPDDWPTLRGDPTRSGVARCAVPAKLKEAWAADVGGTLTQPVVADGRLLVASVDTHTVHALDADTGKRLWTFTAGGRVDSSPTVHRGLALFGCADGWVYCLRLSDGELAWRFRAAPEDLKTVAMDQVESVWPVHGNVLVHGSAAYFSAGRSTWLDGGVALYG
;
A
#
# COMPACT_ATOMS: atom_id res chain seq x y z
N MET A 1 6.90 46.76 53.66
CA MET A 1 7.16 46.36 55.07
C MET A 1 7.99 45.08 55.03
N ARG A 2 9.24 45.12 55.51
CA ARG A 2 9.78 44.32 56.65
C ARG A 2 9.62 42.79 56.46
N SER A 3 10.65 42.06 56.01
CA SER A 3 11.83 41.51 56.78
C SER A 3 11.43 40.31 57.66
N TYR A 4 12.16 39.21 57.86
CA TYR A 4 13.54 38.71 57.58
C TYR A 4 13.51 37.16 57.78
N LEU A 5 14.51 36.29 57.57
CA LEU A 5 15.94 36.36 57.19
C LEU A 5 16.34 35.04 56.45
N ALA A 6 17.63 34.67 56.41
CA ALA A 6 18.17 33.36 56.01
C ALA A 6 19.07 32.78 57.12
N ASN A 7 19.47 31.50 57.02
CA ASN A 7 20.79 31.05 57.50
C ASN A 7 21.23 29.70 56.90
N GLN A 8 22.50 29.62 56.50
CA GLN A 8 23.24 28.38 56.27
C GLN A 8 24.11 28.08 57.50
N MET A 9 24.43 26.81 57.76
CA MET A 9 25.68 26.44 58.44
C MET A 9 26.28 25.19 57.82
N LEU A 10 27.59 25.23 57.63
CA LEU A 10 28.44 24.14 57.17
C LEU A 10 29.22 23.58 58.37
N SER A 11 29.46 22.27 58.44
CA SER A 11 30.42 21.68 59.39
C SER A 11 30.92 20.34 58.86
N LEU A 12 32.22 20.25 58.57
CA LEU A 12 32.93 18.97 58.36
C LEU A 12 33.06 18.23 59.70
N TRP A 13 33.26 16.91 59.67
CA TRP A 13 34.41 16.25 60.34
C TRP A 13 34.65 14.85 59.74
N LEU A 14 35.91 14.40 59.75
CA LEU A 14 36.34 13.12 59.18
C LEU A 14 35.93 11.92 60.04
N GLY A 15 35.64 10.78 59.39
CA GLY A 15 35.62 9.45 60.01
C GLY A 15 36.33 8.44 59.12
N ILE A 16 37.50 7.94 59.55
CA ILE A 16 38.23 6.86 58.88
C ILE A 16 37.60 5.53 59.30
N GLY A 17 37.17 4.71 58.33
CA GLY A 17 36.49 3.44 58.59
C GLY A 17 36.87 2.34 57.58
N VAL A 18 37.83 1.50 58.00
CA VAL A 18 38.12 0.11 57.58
C VAL A 18 37.62 -0.36 56.20
N LEU A 19 38.58 -0.68 55.32
CA LEU A 19 38.38 -1.51 54.12
C LEU A 19 37.83 -2.90 54.50
N ALA A 20 36.56 -3.14 54.23
CA ALA A 20 36.01 -4.49 54.10
C ALA A 20 35.83 -4.80 52.60
N LEU A 21 36.66 -5.70 52.06
CA LEU A 21 36.47 -6.25 50.71
C LEU A 21 35.21 -7.12 50.70
N TRP A 22 34.06 -6.51 50.39
CA TRP A 22 32.93 -7.25 49.86
C TRP A 22 33.16 -7.45 48.36
N ALA A 23 33.20 -8.71 47.93
CA ALA A 23 33.17 -9.03 46.51
C ALA A 23 31.87 -8.45 45.94
N ALA A 24 32.00 -7.54 44.96
CA ALA A 24 30.84 -7.07 44.22
C ALA A 24 30.19 -8.29 43.55
N PRO A 25 28.86 -8.47 43.66
CA PRO A 25 28.16 -9.38 42.78
C PRO A 25 28.52 -9.03 41.34
N GLY A 26 28.79 -10.05 40.52
CA GLY A 26 29.15 -9.83 39.12
C GLY A 26 28.15 -8.90 38.44
N LEU A 27 28.65 -8.00 37.59
CA LEU A 27 27.81 -7.07 36.86
C LEU A 27 26.90 -7.86 35.90
N VAL A 28 25.71 -8.25 36.39
CA VAL A 28 24.66 -8.80 35.53
C VAL A 28 24.25 -7.65 34.62
N LEU A 29 24.70 -7.70 33.36
CA LEU A 29 24.26 -6.79 32.33
C LEU A 29 22.74 -6.94 32.23
N ALA A 30 22.00 -5.87 32.53
CA ALA A 30 20.56 -5.89 32.45
C ALA A 30 20.11 -6.24 31.03
N GLU A 31 19.06 -7.04 30.92
CA GLU A 31 18.34 -7.29 29.67
C GLU A 31 18.07 -5.95 28.95
N PRO A 32 18.40 -5.83 27.65
CA PRO A 32 18.23 -4.56 26.95
C PRO A 32 16.74 -4.23 26.85
N SER A 33 16.40 -2.97 27.13
CA SER A 33 15.02 -2.52 26.98
C SER A 33 14.56 -2.61 25.53
N ALA A 34 13.25 -2.72 25.30
CA ALA A 34 12.70 -2.72 23.94
C ALA A 34 13.17 -1.52 23.11
N GLN A 35 13.32 -0.34 23.74
CA GLN A 35 13.88 0.85 23.09
C GLN A 35 15.33 0.63 22.64
N GLN A 36 16.19 0.07 23.50
CA GLN A 36 17.59 -0.23 23.14
C GLN A 36 17.68 -1.26 22.01
N ILE A 37 16.80 -2.27 21.98
CA ILE A 37 16.71 -3.25 20.88
C ILE A 37 16.33 -2.55 19.58
N LEU A 38 15.30 -1.70 19.59
CA LEU A 38 14.86 -0.95 18.41
C LEU A 38 15.95 0.00 17.90
N GLU A 39 16.58 0.78 18.78
CA GLU A 39 17.69 1.68 18.45
C GLU A 39 18.90 0.94 17.86
N ALA A 40 19.34 -0.16 18.49
CA ALA A 40 20.46 -0.98 17.99
C ALA A 40 20.13 -1.67 16.66
N SER A 41 18.88 -2.14 16.50
CA SER A 41 18.42 -2.72 15.24
C SER A 41 18.34 -1.68 14.11
N GLY A 42 18.07 -0.40 14.43
CA GLY A 42 17.83 0.66 13.46
C GLY A 42 16.53 0.50 12.66
N VAL A 43 15.67 -0.45 13.03
CA VAL A 43 14.37 -0.68 12.39
C VAL A 43 13.39 0.37 12.89
N LYS A 44 12.80 1.13 11.97
CA LYS A 44 11.88 2.25 12.24
C LYS A 44 10.45 1.92 11.77
N GLY A 45 9.85 0.90 12.38
CA GLY A 45 8.52 0.37 12.03
C GLY A 45 8.55 -0.89 11.15
N GLY A 46 7.37 -1.35 10.74
CA GLY A 46 7.16 -2.63 10.05
C GLY A 46 6.76 -3.76 11.01
N LEU A 47 6.82 -5.01 10.56
CA LEU A 47 6.51 -6.18 11.40
C LEU A 47 7.72 -6.60 12.25
N VAL A 48 7.56 -6.57 13.57
CA VAL A 48 8.44 -7.11 14.60
C VAL A 48 7.93 -8.48 15.04
N VAL A 49 8.81 -9.46 15.15
CA VAL A 49 8.51 -10.79 15.70
C VAL A 49 9.45 -11.08 16.85
N HIS A 50 8.89 -11.54 17.98
CA HIS A 50 9.65 -11.92 19.18
C HIS A 50 9.47 -13.42 19.45
N LEU A 51 10.55 -14.21 19.37
CA LEU A 51 10.50 -15.65 19.67
C LEU A 51 10.94 -15.92 21.11
N GLY A 52 10.21 -16.77 21.83
CA GLY A 52 10.41 -17.02 23.25
C GLY A 52 9.73 -15.95 24.11
N CYS A 53 8.48 -15.61 23.76
CA CYS A 53 7.85 -14.38 24.23
C CYS A 53 7.54 -14.33 25.74
N GLY A 54 7.59 -15.47 26.45
CA GLY A 54 7.55 -15.55 27.91
C GLY A 54 6.24 -15.03 28.50
N ASP A 55 6.32 -14.06 29.41
CA ASP A 55 5.15 -13.40 30.00
C ASP A 55 4.60 -12.23 29.16
N GLY A 56 5.22 -11.96 28.01
CA GLY A 56 4.80 -10.93 27.08
C GLY A 56 5.29 -9.51 27.36
N GLN A 57 6.02 -9.24 28.45
CA GLN A 57 6.46 -7.86 28.79
C GLN A 57 7.31 -7.23 27.68
N LEU A 58 8.38 -7.90 27.26
CA LEU A 58 9.24 -7.42 26.17
C LEU A 58 8.46 -7.32 24.84
N THR A 59 7.60 -8.30 24.57
CA THR A 59 6.74 -8.33 23.37
C THR A 59 5.81 -7.12 23.30
N ALA A 60 5.18 -6.75 24.41
CA ALA A 60 4.34 -5.55 24.47
C ALA A 60 5.18 -4.27 24.34
N ALA A 61 6.34 -4.21 24.99
CA ALA A 61 7.22 -3.04 24.94
C ALA A 61 7.85 -2.78 23.55
N LEU A 62 8.01 -3.80 22.70
CA LEU A 62 8.45 -3.66 21.32
C LEU A 62 7.44 -2.89 20.43
N ARG A 63 6.18 -2.72 20.87
CA ARG A 63 5.19 -1.81 20.24
C ARG A 63 5.45 -0.36 20.68
N ALA A 64 6.62 0.18 20.32
CA ALA A 64 7.07 1.50 20.78
C ALA A 64 6.31 2.71 20.17
N GLY A 65 5.42 2.47 19.19
CA GLY A 65 4.63 3.50 18.52
C GLY A 65 3.78 2.88 17.40
N ASP A 66 2.92 3.67 16.74
CA ASP A 66 1.93 3.08 15.84
C ASP A 66 2.50 2.42 14.57
N ALA A 67 3.76 2.70 14.23
CA ALA A 67 4.50 2.13 13.10
C ALA A 67 4.89 0.63 13.22
N TYR A 68 4.74 -0.01 14.39
CA TYR A 68 5.31 -1.34 14.68
C TYR A 68 4.26 -2.47 14.82
N LEU A 69 3.99 -3.23 13.76
CA LEU A 69 3.37 -4.57 13.87
C LEU A 69 4.11 -5.42 14.92
N VAL A 70 3.50 -6.04 15.94
CA VAL A 70 4.24 -6.98 16.83
C VAL A 70 3.56 -8.32 17.00
N HIS A 71 4.30 -9.41 16.79
CA HIS A 71 3.84 -10.78 17.05
C HIS A 71 4.85 -11.56 17.93
N GLY A 72 4.43 -11.94 19.14
CA GLY A 72 5.15 -12.89 19.98
C GLY A 72 4.85 -14.34 19.62
N LEU A 73 5.86 -15.19 19.54
CA LEU A 73 5.72 -16.62 19.32
C LEU A 73 6.37 -17.40 20.47
N ASP A 74 5.66 -18.38 21.02
CA ASP A 74 6.17 -19.27 22.08
C ASP A 74 5.77 -20.72 21.83
N THR A 75 6.60 -21.68 22.26
CA THR A 75 6.28 -23.11 22.14
C THR A 75 5.44 -23.59 23.34
N ASP A 76 5.58 -22.92 24.50
CA ASP A 76 4.81 -23.20 25.72
C ASP A 76 3.44 -22.49 25.70
N ALA A 77 2.38 -23.28 25.83
CA ALA A 77 1.02 -22.78 25.93
C ALA A 77 0.79 -21.91 27.18
N ALA A 78 1.49 -22.17 28.29
CA ALA A 78 1.34 -21.40 29.52
C ALA A 78 1.92 -19.99 29.40
N ASN A 79 3.03 -19.83 28.67
CA ASN A 79 3.58 -18.51 28.32
C ASN A 79 2.62 -17.73 27.42
N VAL A 80 2.08 -18.36 26.36
CA VAL A 80 1.09 -17.73 25.48
C VAL A 80 -0.14 -17.21 26.24
N VAL A 81 -0.63 -17.94 27.24
CA VAL A 81 -1.74 -17.46 28.09
C VAL A 81 -1.35 -16.19 28.86
N LYS A 82 -0.23 -16.23 29.61
CA LYS A 82 0.26 -15.07 30.40
C LYS A 82 0.50 -13.85 29.52
N ALA A 83 1.17 -14.04 28.38
CA ALA A 83 1.49 -12.98 27.43
C ALA A 83 0.24 -12.36 26.80
N ARG A 84 -0.79 -13.16 26.47
CA ARG A 84 -2.09 -12.66 26.01
C ARG A 84 -2.82 -11.87 27.11
N GLU A 85 -2.75 -12.30 28.36
CA GLU A 85 -3.34 -11.58 29.50
C GLU A 85 -2.64 -10.23 29.73
N HIS A 86 -1.30 -10.20 29.70
CA HIS A 86 -0.52 -8.98 29.82
C HIS A 86 -0.84 -7.99 28.68
N VAL A 87 -0.77 -8.43 27.42
CA VAL A 87 -1.12 -7.61 26.24
C VAL A 87 -2.55 -7.06 26.32
N ARG A 88 -3.51 -7.87 26.80
CA ARG A 88 -4.90 -7.44 27.00
C ARG A 88 -5.02 -6.39 28.10
N SER A 89 -4.29 -6.52 29.22
CA SER A 89 -4.31 -5.53 30.31
C SER A 89 -3.81 -4.14 29.90
N LEU A 90 -2.97 -4.07 28.85
CA LEU A 90 -2.46 -2.83 28.28
C LEU A 90 -3.35 -2.27 27.16
N GLY A 91 -4.45 -2.94 26.80
CA GLY A 91 -5.31 -2.54 25.67
C GLY A 91 -4.65 -2.71 24.30
N LEU A 92 -3.60 -3.55 24.20
CA LEU A 92 -2.80 -3.72 22.98
C LEU A 92 -3.25 -4.90 22.08
N ALA A 93 -4.38 -5.55 22.39
CA ALA A 93 -4.92 -6.64 21.57
C ALA A 93 -5.10 -6.22 20.10
N GLY A 94 -4.74 -7.10 19.16
CA GLY A 94 -4.71 -6.80 17.73
C GLY A 94 -3.48 -6.01 17.27
N LYS A 95 -2.97 -5.05 18.07
CA LYS A 95 -1.72 -4.32 17.79
C LYS A 95 -0.47 -5.14 18.17
N VAL A 96 -0.60 -5.92 19.24
CA VAL A 96 0.34 -6.95 19.67
C VAL A 96 -0.42 -8.27 19.70
N MET A 97 0.10 -9.27 19.02
CA MET A 97 -0.46 -10.62 19.00
C MET A 97 0.50 -11.59 19.66
N VAL A 98 -0.01 -12.69 20.20
CA VAL A 98 0.81 -13.78 20.74
C VAL A 98 0.20 -15.12 20.35
N GLU A 99 1.00 -16.02 19.82
CA GLU A 99 0.55 -17.34 19.35
C GLU A 99 1.48 -18.47 19.78
N ARG A 100 0.91 -19.66 19.96
CA ARG A 100 1.67 -20.89 20.13
C ARG A 100 2.08 -21.45 18.78
N TRP A 101 3.37 -21.74 18.59
CA TRP A 101 3.90 -22.33 17.36
C TRP A 101 4.67 -23.64 17.62
N ALA A 102 4.96 -24.37 16.55
CA ALA A 102 5.62 -25.69 16.64
C ALA A 102 7.14 -25.64 16.92
N GLY A 103 7.77 -24.46 16.87
CA GLY A 103 9.21 -24.28 17.11
C GLY A 103 10.14 -24.74 15.98
N SER A 104 9.67 -25.53 15.01
CA SER A 104 10.47 -26.13 13.95
C SER A 104 10.53 -25.34 12.63
N ARG A 105 9.60 -24.41 12.40
CA ARG A 105 9.52 -23.57 11.19
C ARG A 105 8.70 -22.31 11.45
N LEU A 106 9.14 -21.15 10.92
CA LEU A 106 8.41 -19.90 11.15
C LEU A 106 7.15 -19.84 10.27
N PRO A 107 6.00 -19.46 10.83
CA PRO A 107 4.70 -19.51 10.15
C PRO A 107 4.49 -18.31 9.21
N TYR A 108 5.54 -17.74 8.62
CA TYR A 108 5.45 -16.53 7.78
C TYR A 108 5.85 -16.79 6.33
N ILE A 109 5.23 -16.06 5.42
CA ILE A 109 5.67 -15.93 4.03
C ILE A 109 7.10 -15.38 3.95
N ASP A 110 7.74 -15.58 2.80
CA ASP A 110 9.06 -15.02 2.53
C ASP A 110 9.00 -13.49 2.57
N ASN A 111 10.11 -12.87 3.00
CA ASN A 111 10.30 -11.42 2.96
C ASN A 111 9.33 -10.57 3.81
N LEU A 112 8.70 -11.08 4.87
CA LEU A 112 7.71 -10.34 5.66
C LEU A 112 8.30 -9.51 6.83
N ILE A 113 9.23 -10.06 7.61
CA ILE A 113 9.58 -9.52 8.94
C ILE A 113 10.63 -8.39 8.83
N SER A 114 10.34 -7.22 9.39
CA SER A 114 11.29 -6.10 9.46
C SER A 114 12.30 -6.27 10.60
N LEU A 115 11.87 -6.82 11.75
CA LEU A 115 12.73 -7.16 12.89
C LEU A 115 12.37 -8.51 13.52
N LEU A 116 13.33 -9.43 13.61
CA LEU A 116 13.22 -10.66 14.39
C LEU A 116 14.08 -10.54 15.66
N VAL A 117 13.46 -10.57 16.83
CA VAL A 117 14.12 -10.57 18.14
C VAL A 117 14.03 -11.97 18.74
N SER A 118 15.14 -12.50 19.26
CA SER A 118 15.09 -13.69 20.12
C SER A 118 16.36 -13.88 20.95
N GLU A 119 16.19 -14.46 22.14
CA GLU A 119 17.30 -15.00 22.91
C GLU A 119 17.85 -16.32 22.34
N ASP A 120 16.96 -17.21 21.86
CA ASP A 120 17.32 -18.49 21.28
C ASP A 120 16.40 -18.82 20.09
N LEU A 121 17.01 -19.20 18.97
CA LEU A 121 16.27 -19.67 17.80
C LEU A 121 15.75 -21.11 17.99
N GLY A 122 16.24 -21.85 18.99
CA GLY A 122 15.83 -23.22 19.27
C GLY A 122 16.15 -24.14 18.09
N GLN A 123 15.12 -24.67 17.42
CA GLN A 123 15.28 -25.63 16.32
C GLN A 123 15.45 -24.96 14.94
N ILE A 124 15.16 -23.66 14.78
CA ILE A 124 15.30 -23.00 13.47
C ILE A 124 16.71 -22.47 13.24
N GLY A 125 17.26 -22.71 12.05
CA GLY A 125 18.54 -22.13 11.65
C GLY A 125 18.41 -20.68 11.17
N MET A 126 19.53 -19.96 11.15
CA MET A 126 19.62 -18.60 10.57
C MET A 126 19.10 -18.52 9.11
N ALA A 127 19.16 -19.62 8.35
CA ALA A 127 18.58 -19.69 7.01
C ALA A 127 17.05 -19.48 7.00
N GLU A 128 16.32 -20.01 7.99
CA GLU A 128 14.87 -19.82 8.12
C GLU A 128 14.53 -18.40 8.59
N ALA A 129 15.33 -17.84 9.51
CA ALA A 129 15.23 -16.43 9.88
C ALA A 129 15.45 -15.51 8.65
N MET A 130 16.50 -15.76 7.87
CA MET A 130 16.80 -15.03 6.63
C MET A 130 15.73 -15.21 5.55
N ARG A 131 14.99 -16.33 5.51
CA ARG A 131 13.87 -16.51 4.59
C ARG A 131 12.75 -15.50 4.89
N VAL A 132 12.32 -15.43 6.15
CA VAL A 132 11.18 -14.62 6.57
C VAL A 132 11.48 -13.13 6.71
N LEU A 133 12.73 -12.73 6.98
CA LEU A 133 13.08 -11.31 7.04
C LEU A 133 12.83 -10.62 5.69
N ALA A 134 12.29 -9.41 5.70
CA ALA A 134 12.23 -8.53 4.52
C ALA A 134 13.64 -8.15 4.04
N PRO A 135 13.84 -7.82 2.75
CA PRO A 135 15.07 -7.17 2.27
C PRO A 135 15.43 -5.93 3.11
N GLY A 136 16.61 -5.91 3.74
CA GLY A 136 17.02 -4.89 4.71
C GLY A 136 16.52 -5.11 6.16
N GLY A 137 15.65 -6.11 6.39
CA GLY A 137 15.18 -6.53 7.70
C GLY A 137 16.28 -7.16 8.56
N VAL A 138 16.07 -7.16 9.88
CA VAL A 138 17.12 -7.43 10.87
C VAL A 138 16.75 -8.63 11.75
N ALA A 139 17.66 -9.59 11.90
CA ALA A 139 17.68 -10.48 13.06
C ALA A 139 18.56 -9.86 14.15
N TYR A 140 18.02 -9.70 15.35
CA TYR A 140 18.73 -9.23 16.53
C TYR A 140 18.65 -10.32 17.60
N LEU A 141 19.74 -11.07 17.74
CA LEU A 141 19.77 -12.34 18.47
C LEU A 141 20.80 -12.33 19.59
N LYS A 142 20.45 -12.90 20.74
CA LYS A 142 21.40 -13.10 21.85
C LYS A 142 22.46 -14.15 21.47
N LYS A 143 23.70 -13.94 21.89
CA LYS A 143 24.88 -14.79 21.66
C LYS A 143 25.76 -14.70 22.91
N GLY A 144 25.59 -15.67 23.81
CA GLY A 144 26.10 -15.54 25.18
C GLY A 144 25.49 -14.30 25.84
N ASP A 145 26.33 -13.50 26.51
CA ASP A 145 25.89 -12.29 27.21
C ASP A 145 25.75 -11.05 26.29
N THR A 146 25.84 -11.22 24.97
CA THR A 146 25.83 -10.11 23.99
C THR A 146 24.74 -10.27 22.95
N TRP A 147 24.25 -9.17 22.38
CA TRP A 147 23.27 -9.19 21.29
C TRP A 147 23.95 -8.90 19.95
N ALA A 148 23.63 -9.72 18.94
CA ALA A 148 24.23 -9.67 17.62
C ALA A 148 23.18 -9.29 16.56
N LYS A 149 23.45 -8.18 15.88
CA LYS A 149 22.70 -7.71 14.70
C LYS A 149 23.13 -8.46 13.45
N THR A 150 22.17 -8.92 12.65
CA THR A 150 22.38 -9.50 11.33
C THR A 150 21.32 -8.95 10.39
N VAL A 151 21.73 -8.38 9.25
CA VAL A 151 20.82 -7.72 8.29
C VAL A 151 20.68 -8.60 7.05
N LYS A 152 19.45 -8.80 6.56
CA LYS A 152 19.21 -9.49 5.29
C LYS A 152 19.61 -8.56 4.13
N PRO A 153 20.52 -8.98 3.21
CA PRO A 153 20.90 -8.14 2.08
C PRO A 153 19.70 -7.92 1.15
N ARG A 154 19.60 -6.71 0.57
CA ARG A 154 18.65 -6.45 -0.52
C ARG A 154 19.10 -7.20 -1.78
N PRO A 155 18.26 -8.03 -2.41
CA PRO A 155 18.64 -8.72 -3.64
C PRO A 155 18.97 -7.73 -4.76
N SER A 156 20.08 -7.94 -5.48
CA SER A 156 20.45 -7.13 -6.66
C SER A 156 19.51 -7.26 -7.85
N ARG A 157 18.56 -8.20 -7.79
CA ARG A 157 17.56 -8.50 -8.83
C ARG A 157 16.24 -7.74 -8.67
N ILE A 158 16.07 -6.98 -7.58
CA ILE A 158 14.88 -6.17 -7.33
C ILE A 158 15.19 -4.68 -7.37
N ASP A 159 14.30 -3.90 -7.97
CA ASP A 159 14.49 -2.46 -8.18
C ASP A 159 13.53 -1.63 -7.31
N GLU A 160 13.72 -0.33 -7.24
CA GLU A 160 12.79 0.63 -6.63
C GLU A 160 12.02 1.40 -7.71
N TRP A 161 11.23 2.40 -7.34
CA TRP A 161 10.42 3.17 -8.29
C TRP A 161 10.22 4.59 -7.75
N THR A 162 11.28 5.37 -7.83
CA THR A 162 11.47 6.65 -7.13
C THR A 162 10.53 7.75 -7.62
N HIS A 163 10.13 7.70 -8.89
CA HIS A 163 9.29 8.69 -9.57
C HIS A 163 8.07 8.02 -10.22
N TYR A 164 7.03 8.79 -10.58
CA TYR A 164 5.84 8.26 -11.26
C TYR A 164 6.14 7.35 -12.48
N LEU A 165 7.17 7.70 -13.26
CA LEU A 165 7.64 6.96 -14.42
C LEU A 165 8.99 6.27 -14.13
N HIS A 166 9.03 5.53 -13.02
CA HIS A 166 10.17 4.81 -12.44
C HIS A 166 11.28 5.71 -11.91
N ASP A 167 11.96 6.46 -12.77
CA ASP A 167 13.13 7.27 -12.40
C ASP A 167 13.05 8.71 -12.93
N ALA A 168 14.15 9.45 -12.74
CA ALA A 168 14.30 10.81 -13.25
C ALA A 168 14.35 10.91 -14.78
N GLY A 169 14.74 9.85 -15.48
CA GLY A 169 14.75 9.78 -16.94
C GLY A 169 13.36 9.64 -17.54
N GLY A 170 12.37 9.24 -16.73
CA GLY A 170 10.97 9.10 -17.15
C GLY A 170 10.68 7.81 -17.92
N ASN A 171 11.63 6.88 -17.95
CA ASN A 171 11.47 5.57 -18.56
C ASN A 171 10.70 4.65 -17.61
N ALA A 172 9.41 4.40 -17.81
CA ALA A 172 8.57 3.62 -16.89
C ALA A 172 8.84 2.09 -16.95
N VAL A 173 10.11 1.70 -16.76
CA VAL A 173 10.66 0.35 -16.87
C VAL A 173 11.59 0.09 -15.69
N ALA A 174 11.17 -0.73 -14.72
CA ALA A 174 12.06 -1.12 -13.64
C ALA A 174 13.11 -2.15 -14.10
N ASN A 175 14.31 -2.09 -13.53
CA ASN A 175 15.37 -3.10 -13.69
C ASN A 175 15.11 -4.37 -12.86
N ASP A 176 13.85 -4.59 -12.47
CA ASP A 176 13.42 -5.70 -11.64
C ASP A 176 13.21 -6.98 -12.48
N THR A 177 13.93 -8.04 -12.12
CA THR A 177 13.85 -9.35 -12.79
C THR A 177 13.05 -10.38 -11.98
N VAL A 178 12.61 -10.03 -10.77
CA VAL A 178 11.80 -10.89 -9.90
C VAL A 178 10.31 -10.68 -10.16
N VAL A 179 9.87 -9.44 -10.41
CA VAL A 179 8.48 -9.12 -10.78
C VAL A 179 8.00 -10.05 -11.91
N GLY A 180 6.78 -10.56 -11.75
CA GLY A 180 6.14 -11.41 -12.74
C GLY A 180 4.65 -11.61 -12.45
N PRO A 181 3.99 -12.48 -13.23
CA PRO A 181 2.56 -12.77 -13.07
C PRO A 181 2.18 -13.13 -11.62
N PRO A 182 1.21 -12.43 -11.01
CA PRO A 182 0.90 -12.62 -9.59
C PRO A 182 0.28 -14.00 -9.34
N ARG A 183 0.79 -14.69 -8.33
CA ARG A 183 0.31 -16.02 -7.89
C ARG A 183 0.11 -16.10 -6.38
N ASN A 184 0.72 -15.19 -5.62
CA ASN A 184 0.69 -15.21 -4.16
C ASN A 184 0.42 -13.80 -3.61
N MET A 185 -0.29 -13.72 -2.49
CA MET A 185 -0.45 -12.49 -1.74
C MET A 185 0.83 -12.18 -0.94
N GLN A 186 1.37 -10.97 -1.05
CA GLN A 186 2.42 -10.49 -0.14
C GLN A 186 1.80 -9.76 1.06
N TRP A 187 0.90 -8.79 0.83
CA TRP A 187 0.10 -8.14 1.87
C TRP A 187 -1.14 -7.44 1.28
N LEU A 188 -2.07 -7.06 2.17
CA LEU A 188 -3.28 -6.28 1.87
C LEU A 188 -3.37 -5.11 2.85
N GLY A 189 -3.56 -3.89 2.34
CA GLY A 189 -3.69 -2.66 3.12
C GLY A 189 -4.95 -1.86 2.79
N ALA A 190 -5.20 -0.84 3.62
CA ALA A 190 -6.27 0.14 3.44
C ALA A 190 -5.99 1.12 2.29
N PRO A 191 -7.03 1.81 1.76
CA PRO A 191 -8.46 1.61 2.03
C PRO A 191 -9.04 0.46 1.21
N LEU A 192 -9.90 -0.38 1.83
CA LEU A 192 -10.59 -1.49 1.16
C LEU A 192 -11.47 -1.03 -0.02
N TRP A 193 -12.03 0.17 0.10
CA TRP A 193 -12.99 0.74 -0.84
C TRP A 193 -12.54 2.16 -1.18
N SER A 194 -12.33 2.43 -2.47
CA SER A 194 -12.12 3.79 -2.96
C SER A 194 -13.45 4.55 -3.07
N ARG A 195 -13.39 5.88 -3.20
CA ARG A 195 -14.53 6.72 -3.57
C ARG A 195 -15.23 6.25 -4.85
N HIS A 196 -16.49 6.62 -5.00
CA HIS A 196 -17.33 6.22 -6.13
C HIS A 196 -16.73 6.61 -7.50
N HIS A 197 -16.95 5.80 -8.54
CA HIS A 197 -16.36 6.01 -9.88
C HIS A 197 -16.76 7.32 -10.61
N HIS A 198 -17.60 8.16 -10.01
CA HIS A 198 -17.93 9.52 -10.47
C HIS A 198 -17.02 10.60 -9.88
N THR A 199 -16.14 10.29 -8.93
CA THR A 199 -15.19 11.20 -8.29
C THR A 199 -13.79 11.08 -8.90
N LEU A 200 -12.85 11.88 -8.37
CA LEU A 200 -11.42 11.64 -8.54
C LEU A 200 -11.05 10.24 -8.01
N ALA A 201 -10.00 9.63 -8.57
CA ALA A 201 -9.46 8.39 -8.03
C ALA A 201 -8.92 8.62 -6.61
N SER A 202 -9.29 7.77 -5.64
CA SER A 202 -8.81 7.91 -4.25
C SER A 202 -7.29 7.97 -4.17
N ILE A 203 -6.56 7.17 -4.94
CA ILE A 203 -5.10 7.18 -4.93
C ILE A 203 -4.58 7.93 -6.16
N SER A 204 -3.88 9.04 -5.95
CA SER A 204 -3.43 9.96 -7.01
C SER A 204 -1.96 9.82 -7.41
N ALA A 205 -1.12 9.26 -6.53
CA ALA A 205 0.30 8.99 -6.79
C ALA A 205 0.78 7.80 -5.93
N VAL A 206 1.72 7.00 -6.43
CA VAL A 206 2.45 5.98 -5.66
C VAL A 206 3.91 5.91 -6.15
N VAL A 207 4.86 5.84 -5.23
CA VAL A 207 6.32 5.64 -5.48
C VAL A 207 6.91 4.70 -4.44
N SER A 208 8.12 4.18 -4.69
CA SER A 208 8.87 3.34 -3.75
C SER A 208 10.32 3.77 -3.64
N ALA A 209 10.83 3.87 -2.40
CA ALA A 209 12.25 4.04 -2.10
C ALA A 209 12.60 3.46 -0.73
N GLY A 210 13.84 2.99 -0.57
CA GLY A 210 14.39 2.51 0.70
C GLY A 210 13.59 1.39 1.36
N GLY A 211 12.99 0.50 0.57
CA GLY A 211 12.10 -0.57 1.06
C GLY A 211 10.74 -0.11 1.61
N ARG A 212 10.25 1.07 1.19
CA ARG A 212 8.94 1.64 1.56
C ARG A 212 8.09 1.98 0.33
N ILE A 213 6.79 2.08 0.53
CA ILE A 213 5.82 2.56 -0.46
C ILE A 213 5.19 3.86 0.06
N PHE A 214 5.13 4.88 -0.78
CA PHE A 214 4.55 6.18 -0.47
C PHE A 214 3.44 6.50 -1.45
N TYR A 215 2.31 6.99 -0.96
CA TYR A 215 1.16 7.29 -1.80
C TYR A 215 0.27 8.38 -1.23
N ILE A 216 -0.42 9.10 -2.12
CA ILE A 216 -1.41 10.12 -1.74
C ILE A 216 -2.81 9.56 -1.95
N VAL A 217 -3.62 9.53 -0.89
CA VAL A 217 -4.94 8.88 -0.84
C VAL A 217 -6.04 9.79 -0.26
N ASP A 218 -7.27 9.67 -0.77
CA ASP A 218 -8.51 10.14 -0.13
C ASP A 218 -9.20 8.97 0.59
N ASP A 219 -9.11 9.00 1.93
CA ASP A 219 -9.66 7.99 2.83
C ASP A 219 -11.12 8.26 3.25
N GLY A 220 -11.74 9.32 2.71
CA GLY A 220 -13.13 9.63 3.05
C GLY A 220 -14.14 8.59 2.53
N PRO A 221 -15.38 8.62 3.03
CA PRO A 221 -16.32 7.51 2.87
C PRO A 221 -16.67 7.22 1.40
N ALA A 222 -16.57 5.95 1.02
CA ALA A 222 -16.86 5.49 -0.34
C ALA A 222 -18.35 5.58 -0.72
N GLY A 223 -19.25 5.45 0.27
CA GLY A 223 -20.70 5.44 0.08
C GLY A 223 -21.37 6.81 0.00
N ASP A 224 -20.65 7.89 0.29
CA ASP A 224 -21.17 9.26 0.28
C ASP A 224 -20.23 10.17 -0.53
N MET A 225 -20.73 10.67 -1.66
CA MET A 225 -20.00 11.58 -2.54
C MET A 225 -20.07 13.04 -2.09
N ASP A 226 -20.99 13.38 -1.19
CA ASP A 226 -21.17 14.73 -0.69
C ASP A 226 -20.09 15.11 0.35
N VAL A 227 -19.63 14.15 1.16
CA VAL A 227 -18.56 14.32 2.16
C VAL A 227 -17.23 14.70 1.50
N PRO A 228 -16.58 15.82 1.90
CA PRO A 228 -15.28 16.27 1.39
C PRO A 228 -14.18 15.19 1.38
N GLY A 229 -13.20 15.36 0.49
CA GLY A 229 -11.98 14.56 0.44
C GLY A 229 -11.19 14.62 1.76
N GLN A 230 -10.76 13.46 2.27
CA GLN A 230 -9.87 13.34 3.42
C GLN A 230 -8.50 12.88 2.92
N TRP A 231 -7.72 13.84 2.42
CA TRP A 231 -6.46 13.54 1.74
C TRP A 231 -5.30 13.35 2.72
N SER A 232 -4.46 12.36 2.46
CA SER A 232 -3.26 12.04 3.24
C SER A 232 -2.10 11.61 2.34
N LEU A 233 -0.86 11.87 2.75
CA LEU A 233 0.33 11.18 2.26
C LEU A 233 0.68 10.08 3.25
N VAL A 234 0.67 8.83 2.79
CA VAL A 234 0.88 7.64 3.62
C VAL A 234 2.18 6.95 3.24
N ALA A 235 2.87 6.41 4.24
CA ALA A 235 4.01 5.52 4.08
C ALA A 235 3.71 4.13 4.67
N ARG A 236 4.02 3.08 3.90
CA ARG A 236 3.96 1.69 4.32
C ARG A 236 5.30 0.99 4.11
N ASP A 237 5.62 0.00 4.94
CA ASP A 237 6.70 -0.95 4.67
C ASP A 237 6.37 -1.69 3.35
N ALA A 238 7.33 -1.77 2.42
CA ALA A 238 7.07 -2.29 1.08
C ALA A 238 6.79 -3.80 1.05
N PHE A 239 7.19 -4.55 2.08
CA PHE A 239 7.20 -6.01 2.07
C PHE A 239 6.23 -6.67 3.05
N ASN A 240 5.77 -5.94 4.08
CA ASN A 240 4.65 -6.34 4.93
C ASN A 240 3.46 -5.36 4.94
N GLY A 241 3.58 -4.17 4.35
CA GLY A 241 2.46 -3.26 4.20
C GLY A 241 1.99 -2.57 5.47
N VAL A 242 2.65 -2.77 6.62
CA VAL A 242 2.34 -2.06 7.87
C VAL A 242 2.49 -0.55 7.65
N GLU A 243 1.48 0.22 8.08
CA GLU A 243 1.55 1.68 8.04
C GLU A 243 2.61 2.22 9.01
N LEU A 244 3.53 3.02 8.47
CA LEU A 244 4.61 3.65 9.22
C LEU A 244 4.20 5.02 9.73
N TRP A 245 3.52 5.79 8.87
CA TRP A 245 2.96 7.09 9.18
C TRP A 245 1.96 7.52 8.10
N SER A 246 0.97 8.34 8.49
CA SER A 246 0.05 9.03 7.60
C SER A 246 0.06 10.52 7.94
N LYS A 247 0.14 11.38 6.92
CA LYS A 247 0.26 12.83 7.07
C LYS A 247 -0.87 13.54 6.31
N PRO A 248 -1.80 14.22 7.00
CA PRO A 248 -2.90 14.92 6.35
C PRO A 248 -2.43 15.97 5.34
N ILE A 249 -3.12 16.04 4.20
CA ILE A 249 -2.99 17.06 3.17
C ILE A 249 -4.33 17.85 3.16
N PRO A 250 -4.42 19.01 3.83
CA PRO A 250 -5.69 19.71 3.99
C PRO A 250 -6.23 20.33 2.70
N THR A 251 -5.36 20.62 1.72
CA THR A 251 -5.73 21.11 0.39
C THR A 251 -5.17 20.16 -0.67
N TRP A 252 -6.01 19.43 -1.40
CA TRP A 252 -5.55 18.64 -2.56
C TRP A 252 -6.41 18.98 -3.78
N ALA A 253 -6.91 17.99 -4.51
CA ALA A 253 -7.86 18.20 -5.59
C ALA A 253 -9.31 18.01 -5.11
N TRP A 254 -10.23 18.82 -5.66
CA TRP A 254 -11.68 18.66 -5.47
C TRP A 254 -12.11 17.22 -5.80
N HIS A 255 -12.71 16.54 -4.82
CA HIS A 255 -13.01 15.11 -4.91
C HIS A 255 -14.18 14.83 -5.87
N ARG A 256 -15.23 15.67 -5.90
CA ARG A 256 -16.41 15.49 -6.79
C ARG A 256 -16.13 15.75 -8.28
N LYS A 257 -14.86 15.78 -8.69
CA LYS A 257 -14.47 15.85 -10.10
C LYS A 257 -14.94 14.61 -10.85
N GLY A 258 -15.74 14.83 -11.90
CA GLY A 258 -16.21 13.77 -12.79
C GLY A 258 -15.08 12.88 -13.30
N PHE A 259 -15.39 11.60 -13.53
CA PHE A 259 -14.42 10.58 -13.95
C PHE A 259 -13.47 11.09 -15.06
N ARG A 260 -12.16 11.13 -14.77
CA ARG A 260 -11.05 11.62 -15.64
C ARG A 260 -10.84 13.16 -15.69
N SER A 261 -11.40 13.96 -14.78
CA SER A 261 -11.27 15.43 -14.77
C SER A 261 -10.35 16.03 -13.67
N GLY A 262 -9.63 15.18 -12.93
CA GLY A 262 -8.52 15.60 -12.05
C GLY A 262 -7.33 16.16 -12.84
N PRO A 263 -6.50 17.05 -12.25
CA PRO A 263 -5.25 17.47 -12.88
C PRO A 263 -4.36 16.25 -13.14
N VAL A 264 -3.86 16.10 -14.37
CA VAL A 264 -3.05 14.94 -14.76
C VAL A 264 -1.62 15.00 -14.22
N GLN A 265 -1.24 16.13 -13.63
CA GLN A 265 0.06 16.38 -13.02
C GLN A 265 0.19 15.81 -11.60
N LEU A 266 -0.91 15.51 -10.89
CA LEU A 266 -0.85 15.00 -9.51
C LEU A 266 0.12 13.81 -9.31
N PRO A 267 0.20 12.80 -10.22
CA PRO A 267 1.18 11.72 -10.09
C PRO A 267 2.65 12.19 -10.10
N ARG A 268 2.97 13.30 -10.79
CA ARG A 268 4.32 13.88 -10.90
C ARG A 268 4.70 14.74 -9.68
N THR A 269 3.83 14.92 -8.69
CA THR A 269 4.10 15.74 -7.49
C THR A 269 4.61 14.96 -6.28
N LEU A 270 4.84 13.65 -6.43
CA LEU A 270 5.39 12.77 -5.41
C LEU A 270 6.65 12.07 -5.95
N VAL A 271 7.75 12.20 -5.22
CA VAL A 271 9.03 11.52 -5.50
C VAL A 271 9.58 10.97 -4.18
N ALA A 272 10.21 9.80 -4.20
CA ALA A 272 10.95 9.26 -3.06
C ALA A 272 12.33 8.77 -3.52
N GLU A 273 13.39 9.11 -2.81
CA GLU A 273 14.75 8.68 -3.13
C GLU A 273 15.53 8.48 -1.82
N GLY A 274 16.14 7.30 -1.64
CA GLY A 274 16.89 6.95 -0.45
C GLY A 274 16.05 7.03 0.84
N ASP A 275 16.41 7.96 1.72
CA ASP A 275 15.75 8.24 3.00
C ASP A 275 14.87 9.51 2.98
N ARG A 276 14.50 10.01 1.78
CA ARG A 276 13.68 11.20 1.59
C ARG A 276 12.43 10.95 0.74
N VAL A 277 11.34 11.63 1.11
CA VAL A 277 10.12 11.78 0.29
C VAL A 277 9.87 13.26 0.03
N TYR A 278 9.64 13.61 -1.23
CA TYR A 278 9.40 14.98 -1.70
C TYR A 278 7.95 15.09 -2.17
N ALA A 279 7.16 15.92 -1.50
CA ALA A 279 5.78 16.22 -1.89
C ALA A 279 5.37 17.63 -1.43
N PRO A 280 4.49 18.33 -2.15
CA PRO A 280 3.79 19.49 -1.60
C PRO A 280 2.67 19.00 -0.67
N LEU A 281 2.65 19.46 0.58
CA LEU A 281 1.67 19.05 1.60
C LEU A 281 0.38 19.89 1.55
N GLY A 282 -0.04 20.17 0.31
CA GLY A 282 -1.08 21.11 -0.07
C GLY A 282 -0.97 21.35 -1.57
N ILE A 283 -2.07 21.53 -2.30
CA ILE A 283 -2.05 21.64 -3.77
C ILE A 283 -1.27 22.88 -4.27
N ASP A 284 -1.28 23.93 -3.47
CA ASP A 284 -0.62 25.22 -3.63
C ASP A 284 0.66 25.32 -2.79
N ALA A 285 0.85 24.39 -1.84
CA ALA A 285 1.94 24.41 -0.87
C ALA A 285 3.33 24.20 -1.54
N PRO A 286 4.40 24.74 -0.94
CA PRO A 286 5.76 24.41 -1.35
C PRO A 286 6.09 22.94 -1.11
N VAL A 287 6.94 22.38 -1.98
CA VAL A 287 7.54 21.05 -1.79
C VAL A 287 8.21 20.97 -0.43
N THR A 288 7.98 19.85 0.26
CA THR A 288 8.63 19.52 1.52
C THR A 288 9.30 18.15 1.38
N ALA A 289 10.58 18.07 1.75
CA ALA A 289 11.29 16.83 2.00
C ALA A 289 10.96 16.30 3.40
N LEU A 290 10.54 15.05 3.48
CA LEU A 290 10.25 14.30 4.70
C LEU A 290 11.29 13.20 4.89
N ASP A 291 11.59 12.85 6.15
CA ASP A 291 12.28 11.60 6.47
C ASP A 291 11.36 10.43 6.10
N ALA A 292 11.84 9.55 5.22
CA ALA A 292 11.07 8.46 4.63
C ALA A 292 10.49 7.48 5.68
N ALA A 293 11.13 7.35 6.85
CA ALA A 293 10.72 6.40 7.88
C ALA A 293 9.74 6.98 8.91
N THR A 294 9.71 8.30 9.10
CA THR A 294 8.97 8.96 10.20
C THR A 294 7.97 10.03 9.74
N GLY A 295 8.04 10.51 8.48
CA GLY A 295 7.15 11.57 7.98
C GLY A 295 7.44 12.96 8.55
N HIS A 296 8.46 13.08 9.40
CA HIS A 296 8.94 14.33 9.95
C HIS A 296 9.50 15.22 8.82
N ALA A 297 9.17 16.51 8.86
CA ALA A 297 9.67 17.46 7.87
C ALA A 297 11.17 17.72 8.10
N VAL A 298 11.98 17.38 7.10
CA VAL A 298 13.43 17.69 7.07
C VAL A 298 13.63 19.10 6.53
N ARG A 299 12.94 19.46 5.44
CA ARG A 299 13.08 20.77 4.78
C ARG A 299 11.86 21.12 3.94
N THR A 300 11.42 22.39 4.00
CA THR A 300 10.45 22.95 3.04
C THR A 300 11.15 23.93 2.09
N TYR A 301 10.99 23.72 0.79
CA TYR A 301 11.67 24.50 -0.26
C TYR A 301 10.87 25.75 -0.59
N LYS A 302 11.17 26.88 0.07
CA LYS A 302 10.47 28.16 -0.15
C LYS A 302 10.54 28.57 -1.63
N GLY A 303 9.43 29.11 -2.15
CA GLY A 303 9.30 29.51 -3.56
C GLY A 303 8.82 28.41 -4.51
N THR A 304 8.66 27.16 -4.04
CA THR A 304 8.14 26.04 -4.85
C THR A 304 6.62 25.85 -4.77
N GLY A 305 5.87 26.86 -4.33
CA GLY A 305 4.40 26.80 -4.30
C GLY A 305 3.80 26.65 -5.70
N ASN A 306 2.61 26.05 -5.79
CA ASN A 306 1.97 25.65 -7.06
C ASN A 306 2.87 24.71 -7.90
N THR A 307 3.41 23.66 -7.25
CA THR A 307 4.22 22.62 -7.92
C THR A 307 3.37 21.79 -8.86
N GLU A 308 3.72 21.74 -10.16
CA GLU A 308 3.12 20.81 -11.12
C GLU A 308 3.92 19.50 -11.24
N GLU A 309 5.26 19.56 -11.21
CA GLU A 309 6.12 18.38 -11.39
C GLU A 309 7.36 18.45 -10.51
N ILE A 310 7.79 17.29 -10.02
CA ILE A 310 9.03 17.09 -9.28
C ILE A 310 9.89 16.05 -10.01
N VAL A 311 11.18 16.34 -10.14
CA VAL A 311 12.23 15.37 -10.50
C VAL A 311 13.41 15.56 -9.56
N VAL A 312 13.94 14.48 -8.99
CA VAL A 312 15.17 14.49 -8.19
C VAL A 312 16.21 13.65 -8.93
N SER A 313 17.38 14.23 -9.17
CA SER A 313 18.46 13.57 -9.92
C SER A 313 19.82 14.13 -9.51
N GLY A 314 20.79 13.27 -9.20
CA GLY A 314 22.16 13.69 -8.87
C GLY A 314 22.27 14.67 -7.69
N GLY A 315 21.34 14.62 -6.74
CA GLY A 315 21.24 15.56 -5.61
C GLY A 315 20.61 16.93 -5.94
N VAL A 316 20.08 17.09 -7.16
CA VAL A 316 19.33 18.28 -7.60
C VAL A 316 17.84 17.97 -7.61
N LEU A 317 17.08 18.77 -6.87
CA LEU A 317 15.63 18.85 -6.90
C LEU A 317 15.22 19.85 -7.99
N LEU A 318 14.60 19.36 -9.06
CA LEU A 318 13.93 20.15 -10.08
C LEU A 318 12.43 20.24 -9.75
N VAL A 319 11.89 21.45 -9.77
CA VAL A 319 10.45 21.70 -9.54
C VAL A 319 9.90 22.57 -10.66
N VAL A 320 8.85 22.08 -11.34
CA VAL A 320 8.03 22.92 -12.24
C VAL A 320 6.98 23.64 -11.40
N THR A 321 6.95 24.96 -11.45
CA THR A 321 5.92 25.79 -10.81
C THR A 321 5.10 26.56 -11.83
N GLY A 322 3.79 26.61 -11.64
CA GLY A 322 2.85 27.25 -12.58
C GLY A 322 1.40 27.19 -12.09
N SER A 323 0.56 28.13 -12.53
CA SER A 323 -0.83 28.23 -12.08
C SER A 323 -1.81 27.78 -13.15
N PRO A 324 -2.04 26.47 -13.30
CA PRO A 324 -3.43 26.09 -13.36
C PRO A 324 -3.77 24.86 -12.51
N MET A 325 -2.81 24.18 -11.88
CA MET A 325 -3.14 22.97 -11.11
C MET A 325 -3.94 23.27 -9.85
N ALA A 326 -3.48 24.23 -9.03
CA ALA A 326 -4.19 24.68 -7.83
C ALA A 326 -5.55 25.32 -8.17
N GLU A 327 -5.60 26.17 -9.20
CA GLU A 327 -6.86 26.75 -9.70
C GLU A 327 -7.84 25.66 -10.16
N GLN A 328 -7.42 24.73 -11.02
CA GLN A 328 -8.26 23.61 -11.47
C GLN A 328 -8.68 22.71 -10.30
N ALA A 329 -7.88 22.58 -9.26
CA ALA A 329 -8.16 21.78 -8.09
C ALA A 329 -9.21 22.42 -7.16
N ALA A 330 -9.28 23.75 -7.11
CA ALA A 330 -10.24 24.50 -6.29
C ALA A 330 -11.61 24.74 -6.97
N ILE A 331 -11.69 24.59 -8.29
CA ILE A 331 -12.88 24.95 -9.08
C ILE A 331 -13.90 23.80 -9.16
N ASP A 332 -15.11 24.06 -8.65
CA ASP A 332 -16.32 23.24 -8.85
C ASP A 332 -16.57 22.98 -10.36
N PRO A 333 -16.91 21.75 -10.79
CA PRO A 333 -17.39 21.48 -12.15
C PRO A 333 -18.44 22.47 -12.70
N ALA A 334 -19.31 23.04 -11.87
CA ALA A 334 -20.28 24.08 -12.24
C ALA A 334 -19.65 25.42 -12.70
N LEU A 335 -18.35 25.61 -12.44
CA LEU A 335 -17.55 26.79 -12.81
C LEU A 335 -16.57 26.50 -13.98
N GLN A 336 -16.66 25.33 -14.62
CA GLN A 336 -15.82 24.97 -15.78
C GLN A 336 -15.99 25.93 -16.97
N GLY A 337 -14.88 26.22 -17.65
CA GLY A 337 -14.84 26.98 -18.91
C GLY A 337 -14.37 28.43 -18.81
N LYS A 338 -13.93 28.92 -17.63
CA LYS A 338 -13.56 30.32 -17.40
C LYS A 338 -12.07 30.65 -17.29
N ALA A 339 -11.18 29.65 -17.27
CA ALA A 339 -9.73 29.87 -17.16
C ALA A 339 -9.03 29.48 -18.48
N ALA A 340 -8.23 30.40 -19.02
CA ALA A 340 -7.18 30.06 -19.98
C ALA A 340 -6.15 29.15 -19.29
N TYR A 341 -5.33 28.43 -20.05
CA TYR A 341 -4.18 27.70 -19.52
C TYR A 341 -2.97 28.66 -19.57
N PRO A 342 -2.57 29.33 -18.47
CA PRO A 342 -1.48 30.29 -18.54
C PRO A 342 -0.17 29.52 -18.62
N ASN A 343 0.55 29.78 -19.71
CA ASN A 343 1.79 29.10 -20.04
C ASN A 343 3.02 29.63 -19.28
N GLN A 344 2.85 30.57 -18.33
CA GLN A 344 3.93 31.10 -17.51
C GLN A 344 4.38 30.10 -16.44
N LYS A 345 5.09 29.06 -16.87
CA LYS A 345 5.74 28.09 -16.00
C LYS A 345 7.20 28.45 -15.77
N THR A 346 7.72 28.03 -14.62
CA THR A 346 9.12 28.16 -14.23
C THR A 346 9.67 26.79 -13.86
N ILE A 347 10.94 26.52 -14.18
CA ILE A 347 11.68 25.38 -13.61
C ILE A 347 12.65 25.95 -12.58
N LEU A 348 12.56 25.49 -11.34
CA LEU A 348 13.48 25.79 -10.26
C LEU A 348 14.40 24.60 -10.05
N ALA A 349 15.72 24.82 -10.04
CA ALA A 349 16.70 23.84 -9.63
C ALA A 349 17.29 24.19 -8.27
N ILE A 350 17.27 23.23 -7.36
CA ILE A 350 17.62 23.42 -5.96
C ILE A 350 18.50 22.24 -5.53
N GLN A 351 19.58 22.50 -4.79
CA GLN A 351 20.35 21.43 -4.15
C GLN A 351 19.47 20.80 -3.06
N ALA A 352 19.12 19.52 -3.23
CA ALA A 352 18.09 18.86 -2.41
C ALA A 352 18.42 18.90 -0.90
N GLU A 353 19.66 18.54 -0.54
CA GLU A 353 20.08 18.45 0.87
C GLU A 353 20.08 19.80 1.58
N THR A 354 20.59 20.86 0.94
CA THR A 354 20.80 22.19 1.56
C THR A 354 19.64 23.14 1.36
N GLY A 355 18.80 22.93 0.34
CA GLY A 355 17.81 23.90 -0.12
C GLY A 355 18.39 25.10 -0.85
N GLY A 356 19.69 25.11 -1.17
CA GLY A 356 20.34 26.18 -1.93
C GLY A 356 19.84 26.20 -3.38
N GLY A 357 19.29 27.33 -3.83
CA GLY A 357 18.91 27.51 -5.23
C GLY A 357 20.14 27.48 -6.14
N LEU A 358 20.07 26.70 -7.22
CA LEU A 358 21.13 26.56 -8.21
C LEU A 358 20.87 27.47 -9.42
N TRP A 359 19.67 27.36 -10.00
CA TRP A 359 19.24 28.18 -11.13
C TRP A 359 17.71 28.21 -11.24
N LYS A 360 17.21 29.18 -12.01
CA LYS A 360 15.80 29.33 -12.38
C LYS A 360 15.72 29.49 -13.89
N TRP A 361 14.96 28.62 -14.55
CA TRP A 361 14.60 28.77 -15.95
C TRP A 361 13.18 29.33 -16.07
N ALA A 362 13.04 30.45 -16.77
CA ALA A 362 11.76 31.06 -17.12
C ALA A 362 11.95 31.90 -18.41
N GLU A 363 11.14 31.63 -19.42
CA GLU A 363 11.14 32.34 -20.72
C GLU A 363 9.74 32.92 -20.95
N PRO A 364 9.57 34.24 -21.22
CA PRO A 364 8.26 34.84 -21.47
C PRO A 364 7.54 34.21 -22.66
N GLY A 365 6.29 33.77 -22.44
CA GLY A 365 5.52 33.05 -23.46
C GLY A 365 6.12 31.69 -23.84
N ALA A 366 7.03 31.13 -23.02
CA ALA A 366 7.44 29.74 -23.14
C ALA A 366 6.22 28.82 -23.07
N ASP A 367 6.29 27.71 -23.78
CA ASP A 367 5.21 26.74 -23.90
C ASP A 367 5.71 25.40 -23.35
N LEU A 368 6.05 25.40 -22.06
CA LEU A 368 6.59 24.24 -21.34
C LEU A 368 5.51 23.15 -21.24
N VAL A 369 5.74 22.02 -21.89
CA VAL A 369 4.75 20.95 -21.99
C VAL A 369 4.77 20.12 -20.71
N PRO A 370 3.63 19.99 -19.99
CA PRO A 370 3.59 19.24 -18.76
C PRO A 370 3.85 17.75 -18.98
N LEU A 371 4.33 17.09 -17.93
CA LEU A 371 4.73 15.69 -17.85
C LEU A 371 6.01 15.35 -18.63
N THR A 372 6.74 16.33 -19.17
CA THR A 372 7.93 16.11 -20.01
C THR A 372 9.27 16.39 -19.32
N LEU A 373 9.28 16.83 -18.05
CA LEU A 373 10.54 17.06 -17.34
C LEU A 373 11.25 15.73 -17.02
N ALA A 374 12.54 15.64 -17.39
CA ALA A 374 13.41 14.50 -17.12
C ALA A 374 14.86 14.95 -16.84
N ALA A 375 15.67 14.07 -16.24
CA ALA A 375 17.09 14.29 -15.98
C ALA A 375 17.90 12.99 -15.94
N ASP A 376 19.19 13.05 -16.30
CA ASP A 376 20.11 11.89 -16.38
C ASP A 376 21.25 11.92 -15.34
N GLY A 377 21.10 12.73 -14.30
CA GLY A 377 22.15 13.00 -13.29
C GLY A 377 23.19 14.05 -13.69
N SER A 378 23.25 14.45 -14.97
CA SER A 378 24.15 15.48 -15.50
C SER A 378 23.43 16.63 -16.22
N ARG A 379 22.29 16.34 -16.85
CA ARG A 379 21.50 17.25 -17.69
C ARG A 379 20.03 17.20 -17.29
N ALA A 380 19.32 18.30 -17.54
CA ALA A 380 17.88 18.42 -17.45
C ALA A 380 17.28 18.60 -18.85
N PHE A 381 16.17 17.91 -19.13
CA PHE A 381 15.48 17.87 -20.42
C PHE A 381 14.00 18.15 -20.24
N PHE A 382 13.42 18.93 -21.16
CA PHE A 382 11.99 19.20 -21.19
C PHE A 382 11.54 19.63 -22.59
N GLU A 383 10.27 19.35 -22.93
CA GLU A 383 9.69 19.84 -24.18
C GLU A 383 9.15 21.27 -24.00
N CYS A 384 9.52 22.16 -24.92
CA CYS A 384 9.01 23.53 -24.98
C CYS A 384 8.83 23.94 -26.45
N ARG A 385 7.70 24.57 -26.82
CA ARG A 385 7.49 25.15 -28.17
C ARG A 385 7.90 24.21 -29.34
N GLN A 386 7.43 22.96 -29.31
CA GLN A 386 7.66 21.94 -30.36
C GLN A 386 9.12 21.44 -30.53
N GLY A 387 9.97 21.62 -29.51
CA GLY A 387 11.30 21.00 -29.46
C GLY A 387 11.70 20.66 -28.02
N VAL A 388 12.89 20.05 -27.88
CA VAL A 388 13.47 19.72 -26.57
C VAL A 388 14.56 20.72 -26.23
N VAL A 389 14.56 21.20 -24.99
CA VAL A 389 15.65 22.01 -24.43
C VAL A 389 16.48 21.12 -23.51
N CYS A 390 17.80 21.19 -23.62
CA CYS A 390 18.74 20.49 -22.75
C CYS A 390 19.63 21.51 -22.00
N LEU A 391 19.59 21.46 -20.68
CA LEU A 391 20.38 22.31 -19.78
C LEU A 391 21.34 21.44 -18.95
N ASP A 392 22.50 21.99 -18.58
CA ASP A 392 23.35 21.41 -17.54
C ASP A 392 22.61 21.43 -16.20
N LEU A 393 22.52 20.28 -15.53
CA LEU A 393 21.65 20.08 -14.36
C LEU A 393 22.05 20.97 -13.17
N LYS A 394 23.33 21.32 -13.04
CA LYS A 394 23.85 22.05 -11.87
C LYS A 394 23.94 23.57 -12.09
N THR A 395 24.10 24.01 -13.34
CA THR A 395 24.34 25.42 -13.69
C THR A 395 23.21 26.06 -14.51
N GLY A 396 22.31 25.26 -15.08
CA GLY A 396 21.21 25.74 -15.92
C GLY A 396 21.64 26.30 -17.27
N LYS A 397 22.94 26.17 -17.62
CA LYS A 397 23.48 26.61 -18.90
C LYS A 397 22.93 25.74 -20.04
N PRO A 398 22.49 26.32 -21.17
CA PRO A 398 22.10 25.54 -22.34
C PRO A 398 23.24 24.66 -22.84
N VAL A 399 22.94 23.38 -23.07
CA VAL A 399 23.82 22.42 -23.75
C VAL A 399 23.45 22.37 -25.23
N TRP A 400 22.16 22.21 -25.52
CA TRP A 400 21.57 22.32 -26.85
C TRP A 400 20.07 22.62 -26.77
N ASP A 401 19.51 23.07 -27.89
CA ASP A 401 18.09 23.42 -28.04
C ASP A 401 17.64 22.95 -29.44
N SER A 402 16.66 22.03 -29.50
CA SER A 402 16.14 21.50 -30.77
C SER A 402 14.86 22.19 -31.25
N ARG A 403 14.45 23.29 -30.60
CA ARG A 403 13.29 24.10 -31.00
C ARG A 403 13.53 24.77 -32.36
N PRO A 404 12.49 24.98 -33.18
CA PRO A 404 12.59 25.78 -34.39
C PRO A 404 13.16 27.19 -34.12
N PRO A 405 13.83 27.83 -35.11
CA PRO A 405 14.22 29.24 -35.03
C PRO A 405 13.00 30.12 -34.72
N GLU A 406 13.20 31.21 -33.98
CA GLU A 406 12.11 32.00 -33.41
C GLU A 406 11.10 32.51 -34.47
N ALA A 407 11.59 32.95 -35.63
CA ALA A 407 10.78 33.39 -36.76
C ALA A 407 9.94 32.29 -37.45
N ALA A 408 10.18 31.01 -37.11
CA ALA A 408 9.44 29.85 -37.62
C ALA A 408 8.53 29.21 -36.55
N ARG A 409 8.46 29.77 -35.34
CA ARG A 409 7.56 29.30 -34.28
C ARG A 409 6.16 29.85 -34.54
N PRO A 410 5.09 29.04 -34.42
CA PRO A 410 3.73 29.57 -34.48
C PRO A 410 3.51 30.59 -33.37
N GLU A 411 2.80 31.67 -33.66
CA GLU A 411 2.46 32.68 -32.64
C GLU A 411 1.70 32.05 -31.46
N PRO A 412 1.89 32.54 -30.22
CA PRO A 412 1.08 32.10 -29.10
C PRO A 412 -0.40 32.29 -29.43
N PRO A 413 -1.28 31.32 -29.13
CA PRO A 413 -2.71 31.51 -29.37
C PRO A 413 -3.20 32.74 -28.60
N GLU A 414 -3.82 33.69 -29.30
CA GLU A 414 -4.44 34.85 -28.68
C GLU A 414 -5.36 34.39 -27.54
N THR A 415 -5.18 34.98 -26.35
CA THR A 415 -6.09 34.77 -25.24
C THR A 415 -7.42 35.45 -25.56
N ALA A 416 -8.34 34.70 -26.16
CA ALA A 416 -9.69 35.17 -26.43
C ALA A 416 -10.32 35.75 -25.15
N PRO A 417 -10.87 36.98 -25.17
CA PRO A 417 -11.53 37.57 -24.01
C PRO A 417 -12.67 36.68 -23.48
N ALA A 418 -12.84 36.65 -22.16
CA ALA A 418 -13.78 35.77 -21.47
C ALA A 418 -15.27 35.95 -21.89
N ASP A 419 -15.61 37.07 -22.51
CA ASP A 419 -17.00 37.49 -22.78
C ASP A 419 -17.59 36.95 -24.09
N ALA A 420 -16.83 36.23 -24.93
CA ALA A 420 -17.32 35.72 -26.21
C ALA A 420 -18.17 34.42 -26.12
N ALA A 421 -18.35 33.85 -24.93
CA ALA A 421 -18.92 32.51 -24.74
C ALA A 421 -20.46 32.42 -24.73
N ALA A 422 -21.19 33.51 -25.01
CA ALA A 422 -22.64 33.59 -24.93
C ALA A 422 -23.37 33.59 -26.29
N LYS A 423 -23.18 32.54 -27.11
CA LYS A 423 -24.06 32.20 -28.25
C LYS A 423 -23.92 30.73 -28.64
N GLY A 424 -24.99 29.95 -28.47
CA GLY A 424 -24.97 28.49 -28.65
C GLY A 424 -24.66 28.05 -30.07
N ARG A 425 -23.70 27.11 -30.23
CA ARG A 425 -23.42 26.46 -31.51
C ARG A 425 -24.29 25.22 -31.71
N LYS A 426 -25.29 25.33 -32.60
CA LYS A 426 -25.94 24.17 -33.23
C LYS A 426 -24.92 23.40 -34.10
N GLY A 427 -25.20 22.14 -34.37
CA GLY A 427 -24.28 21.20 -35.01
C GLY A 427 -23.73 21.70 -36.35
N GLY A 428 -22.40 21.66 -36.47
CA GLY A 428 -21.65 21.88 -37.71
C GLY A 428 -20.40 20.99 -37.68
N ALA A 429 -19.96 20.51 -38.85
CA ALA A 429 -18.86 19.54 -38.93
C ALA A 429 -17.53 20.12 -38.39
N ARG A 430 -16.76 19.29 -37.68
CA ARG A 430 -15.42 19.67 -37.21
C ARG A 430 -14.48 19.92 -38.40
N PRO A 431 -13.73 21.04 -38.45
CA PRO A 431 -12.74 21.27 -39.49
C PRO A 431 -11.66 20.18 -39.49
N LYS A 432 -11.25 19.73 -40.69
CA LYS A 432 -10.07 18.87 -40.87
C LYS A 432 -8.84 19.74 -41.13
N GLY A 433 -8.14 20.10 -40.06
CA GLY A 433 -6.80 20.69 -40.10
C GLY A 433 -6.02 20.18 -38.89
N LYS A 434 -4.97 19.37 -39.12
CA LYS A 434 -4.19 18.74 -38.04
C LYS A 434 -2.86 19.45 -37.87
N ALA A 435 -2.83 20.46 -37.00
CA ALA A 435 -1.63 20.94 -36.34
C ALA A 435 -1.94 20.98 -34.84
N GLN A 436 -1.08 20.33 -34.04
CA GLN A 436 -1.14 20.22 -32.57
C GLN A 436 -2.58 20.05 -32.00
N ALA A 437 -3.03 18.79 -31.89
CA ALA A 437 -4.37 18.45 -31.41
C ALA A 437 -4.70 19.22 -30.11
N ALA A 438 -5.78 20.02 -30.15
CA ALA A 438 -6.01 21.11 -29.22
C ALA A 438 -5.76 20.75 -27.75
N ARG A 439 -4.82 21.46 -27.11
CA ARG A 439 -4.50 21.33 -25.67
C ARG A 439 -5.68 21.78 -24.82
N SER A 440 -6.60 20.89 -24.51
CA SER A 440 -7.65 21.14 -23.52
C SER A 440 -7.14 20.81 -22.11
N VAL A 441 -7.00 21.84 -21.27
CA VAL A 441 -6.88 21.80 -19.80
C VAL A 441 -6.04 20.64 -19.25
N GLY A 442 -4.73 20.86 -19.15
CA GLY A 442 -3.79 19.96 -18.47
C GLY A 442 -3.33 18.73 -19.25
N TRP A 443 -4.09 18.22 -20.22
CA TRP A 443 -3.70 17.04 -20.99
C TRP A 443 -2.55 17.31 -21.96
N SER A 444 -1.36 16.79 -21.62
CA SER A 444 -0.31 16.53 -22.60
C SER A 444 -0.61 15.24 -23.36
N VAL A 445 -0.35 15.23 -24.66
CA VAL A 445 -0.24 14.00 -25.47
C VAL A 445 1.20 13.49 -25.54
N ALA A 446 2.15 14.29 -25.05
CA ALA A 446 3.57 14.05 -25.20
C ALA A 446 4.15 13.20 -24.07
N THR A 447 5.17 12.43 -24.42
CA THR A 447 6.00 11.64 -23.52
C THR A 447 7.46 11.90 -23.90
N LEU A 448 8.25 12.32 -22.91
CA LEU A 448 9.70 12.46 -23.02
C LEU A 448 10.35 11.38 -22.12
N VAL A 449 11.31 10.64 -22.68
CA VAL A 449 12.11 9.63 -21.98
C VAL A 449 13.59 9.89 -22.27
N VAL A 450 14.43 9.80 -21.24
CA VAL A 450 15.89 9.89 -21.35
C VAL A 450 16.50 8.59 -20.85
N HIS A 451 17.24 7.88 -21.69
CA HIS A 451 17.86 6.60 -21.35
C HIS A 451 19.11 6.37 -22.21
N ASP A 452 20.18 5.84 -21.62
CA ASP A 452 21.45 5.48 -22.29
C ASP A 452 21.97 6.49 -23.34
N GLY A 453 21.89 7.79 -23.01
CA GLY A 453 22.37 8.87 -23.87
C GLY A 453 21.46 9.22 -25.06
N VAL A 454 20.22 8.72 -25.08
CA VAL A 454 19.18 9.04 -26.08
C VAL A 454 17.98 9.72 -25.39
N VAL A 455 17.43 10.74 -26.04
CA VAL A 455 16.18 11.40 -25.67
C VAL A 455 15.09 11.01 -26.67
N LEU A 456 14.04 10.37 -26.19
CA LEU A 456 12.88 9.96 -26.97
C LEU A 456 11.72 10.92 -26.70
N LEU A 457 11.28 11.66 -27.72
CA LEU A 457 10.09 12.51 -27.66
C LEU A 457 8.99 11.94 -28.55
N ALA A 458 7.89 11.50 -27.93
CA ALA A 458 6.65 11.18 -28.63
C ALA A 458 5.66 12.35 -28.48
N ASP A 459 5.13 12.87 -29.59
CA ASP A 459 4.19 14.02 -29.61
C ASP A 459 2.70 13.63 -29.82
N GLY A 460 2.42 12.32 -29.86
CA GLY A 460 1.09 11.76 -30.17
C GLY A 460 0.82 11.48 -31.66
N GLY A 461 1.73 11.84 -32.56
CA GLY A 461 1.73 11.43 -33.98
C GLY A 461 3.07 10.90 -34.48
N LYS A 462 4.17 11.38 -33.90
CA LYS A 462 5.56 11.05 -34.23
C LYS A 462 6.33 10.69 -32.95
N LEU A 463 7.25 9.75 -33.06
CA LEU A 463 8.34 9.52 -32.13
C LEU A 463 9.64 10.02 -32.78
N THR A 464 10.40 10.84 -32.06
CA THR A 464 11.71 11.34 -32.48
C THR A 464 12.75 10.91 -31.45
N ALA A 465 13.82 10.27 -31.89
CA ALA A 465 14.98 9.96 -31.07
C ALA A 465 16.08 10.99 -31.33
N LEU A 466 16.57 11.63 -30.27
CA LEU A 466 17.65 12.62 -30.30
C LEU A 466 18.85 12.10 -29.51
N SER A 467 20.06 12.40 -29.96
CA SER A 467 21.27 12.28 -29.15
C SER A 467 21.18 13.22 -27.94
N ALA A 468 21.34 12.69 -26.73
CA ALA A 468 21.36 13.52 -25.51
C ALA A 468 22.60 14.45 -25.45
N ALA A 469 23.65 14.14 -26.20
CA ALA A 469 24.90 14.91 -26.22
C ALA A 469 24.77 16.24 -26.98
N ASP A 470 24.06 16.25 -28.11
CA ASP A 470 24.05 17.38 -29.06
C ASP A 470 22.68 17.66 -29.71
N GLY A 471 21.61 16.96 -29.29
CA GLY A 471 20.25 17.19 -29.77
C GLY A 471 19.99 16.74 -31.22
N LYS A 472 20.96 16.10 -31.90
CA LYS A 472 20.78 15.63 -33.27
C LYS A 472 19.78 14.48 -33.33
N THR A 473 18.87 14.53 -34.30
CA THR A 473 17.97 13.41 -34.61
C THR A 473 18.77 12.19 -35.04
N LEU A 474 18.63 11.11 -34.28
CA LEU A 474 19.15 9.78 -34.62
C LEU A 474 18.21 9.08 -35.60
N TRP A 475 16.91 9.05 -35.26
CA TRP A 475 15.86 8.48 -36.08
C TRP A 475 14.49 9.06 -35.73
N SER A 476 13.47 8.70 -36.52
CA SER A 476 12.08 9.08 -36.28
C SER A 476 11.12 8.00 -36.79
N GLY A 477 9.98 7.85 -36.12
CA GLY A 477 8.94 6.90 -36.47
C GLY A 477 7.54 7.39 -36.14
N PRO A 478 6.49 6.63 -36.49
CA PRO A 478 5.12 6.95 -36.08
C PRO A 478 4.96 6.78 -34.56
N SER A 479 4.10 7.60 -33.96
CA SER A 479 3.61 7.43 -32.57
C SER A 479 2.10 7.59 -32.51
N ARG A 480 1.48 7.05 -31.46
CA ARG A 480 0.04 7.13 -31.20
C ARG A 480 -0.20 7.27 -29.69
N PRO A 481 -1.15 8.11 -29.25
CA PRO A 481 -1.54 8.16 -27.84
C PRO A 481 -2.24 6.85 -27.44
N GLY A 482 -2.12 6.48 -26.16
CA GLY A 482 -2.92 5.41 -25.58
C GLY A 482 -4.40 5.80 -25.40
N PHE A 483 -5.19 4.91 -24.77
CA PHE A 483 -6.61 5.19 -24.54
C PHE A 483 -6.80 6.25 -23.45
N ARG A 484 -6.89 7.53 -23.88
CA ARG A 484 -6.94 8.68 -22.97
C ARG A 484 -5.72 8.71 -22.03
N SER A 485 -4.55 8.47 -22.62
CA SER A 485 -3.23 8.60 -22.03
C SER A 485 -2.28 9.14 -23.11
N PRO A 486 -1.11 9.72 -22.73
CA PRO A 486 -0.02 9.99 -23.67
C PRO A 486 0.41 8.74 -24.44
N ALA A 487 1.29 8.90 -25.43
CA ALA A 487 1.96 7.74 -26.03
C ALA A 487 2.87 7.08 -24.98
N ASP A 488 2.74 5.77 -24.77
CA ASP A 488 3.68 5.04 -23.93
C ASP A 488 4.93 4.68 -24.74
N VAL A 489 6.10 4.97 -24.16
CA VAL A 489 7.43 4.77 -24.72
C VAL A 489 8.28 4.15 -23.62
N PHE A 490 8.79 2.95 -23.85
CA PHE A 490 9.60 2.19 -22.89
C PHE A 490 10.93 1.80 -23.52
N VAL A 491 12.02 1.95 -22.79
CA VAL A 491 13.34 1.44 -23.16
C VAL A 491 13.65 0.25 -22.25
N ALA A 492 13.71 -0.95 -22.84
CA ALA A 492 13.95 -2.20 -22.12
C ALA A 492 14.87 -3.10 -22.97
N ASN A 493 15.93 -3.64 -22.36
CA ASN A 493 16.93 -4.51 -22.99
C ASN A 493 17.53 -3.89 -24.27
N GLY A 494 17.82 -2.57 -24.25
CA GLY A 494 18.33 -1.80 -25.38
C GLY A 494 17.31 -1.50 -26.50
N LEU A 495 16.05 -1.87 -26.30
CA LEU A 495 14.98 -1.71 -27.30
C LEU A 495 13.91 -0.72 -26.84
N VAL A 496 13.47 0.12 -27.78
CA VAL A 496 12.33 1.04 -27.66
C VAL A 496 11.05 0.33 -28.06
N TRP A 497 10.09 0.30 -27.15
CA TRP A 497 8.75 -0.26 -27.32
C TRP A 497 7.72 0.87 -27.23
N THR A 498 6.77 0.91 -28.17
CA THR A 498 5.73 1.95 -28.21
C THR A 498 4.33 1.38 -28.04
N GLY A 499 3.56 2.04 -27.17
CA GLY A 499 2.15 1.73 -26.95
C GLY A 499 1.23 2.25 -28.07
N PRO A 500 -0.05 1.84 -28.08
CA PRO A 500 -0.63 0.85 -27.18
C PRO A 500 -0.29 -0.59 -27.57
N ASP A 501 0.21 -0.83 -28.78
CA ASP A 501 0.33 -2.17 -29.37
C ASP A 501 1.59 -2.94 -28.93
N PHE A 502 2.68 -2.28 -28.56
CA PHE A 502 3.96 -2.88 -28.12
C PHE A 502 4.49 -4.01 -29.03
N ALA A 503 4.10 -4.01 -30.30
CA ALA A 503 4.29 -5.13 -31.22
C ALA A 503 5.71 -5.23 -31.80
N GLU A 504 6.50 -4.16 -31.71
CA GLU A 504 7.85 -4.04 -32.25
C GLU A 504 8.78 -3.41 -31.20
N GLY A 505 9.92 -4.04 -30.97
CA GLY A 505 11.05 -3.50 -30.21
C GLY A 505 12.12 -2.99 -31.18
N ARG A 506 12.41 -1.69 -31.12
CA ARG A 506 13.33 -0.99 -32.03
C ARG A 506 14.65 -0.70 -31.35
N ASP A 507 15.76 -0.85 -32.07
CA ASP A 507 17.09 -0.45 -31.62
C ASP A 507 17.08 1.00 -31.12
N LEU A 508 17.57 1.25 -29.89
CA LEU A 508 17.56 2.59 -29.30
C LEU A 508 18.34 3.61 -30.13
N GLY A 509 19.47 3.21 -30.73
CA GLY A 509 20.35 4.09 -31.50
C GLY A 509 19.92 4.27 -32.95
N THR A 510 19.41 3.22 -33.61
CA THR A 510 19.13 3.24 -35.06
C THR A 510 17.64 3.25 -35.43
N GLY A 511 16.75 2.86 -34.53
CA GLY A 511 15.31 2.73 -34.81
C GLY A 511 14.93 1.49 -35.63
N GLU A 512 15.89 0.65 -36.01
CA GLU A 512 15.68 -0.62 -36.71
C GLU A 512 14.87 -1.59 -35.85
N VAL A 513 13.89 -2.29 -36.43
CA VAL A 513 13.12 -3.30 -35.69
C VAL A 513 14.04 -4.50 -35.42
N ARG A 514 14.33 -4.77 -34.15
CA ARG A 514 15.15 -5.90 -33.69
C ARG A 514 14.31 -7.06 -33.20
N LYS A 515 13.11 -6.79 -32.67
CA LYS A 515 12.20 -7.80 -32.13
C LYS A 515 10.76 -7.49 -32.50
N THR A 516 9.95 -8.53 -32.72
CA THR A 516 8.50 -8.43 -32.85
C THR A 516 7.83 -9.31 -31.79
N ASN A 517 6.65 -8.92 -31.32
CA ASN A 517 5.94 -9.65 -30.27
C ASN A 517 4.45 -9.80 -30.62
N ALA A 518 4.11 -10.88 -31.33
CA ALA A 518 2.74 -11.13 -31.79
C ALA A 518 1.77 -11.48 -30.65
N ALA A 519 2.27 -12.04 -29.55
CA ALA A 519 1.48 -12.55 -28.41
C ALA A 519 0.61 -11.48 -27.73
N ILE A 520 0.92 -10.19 -27.90
CA ILE A 520 0.07 -9.09 -27.40
C ILE A 520 -1.36 -9.15 -27.95
N ARG A 521 -1.55 -9.68 -29.17
CA ARG A 521 -2.88 -9.86 -29.76
C ARG A 521 -3.70 -10.92 -29.02
N ASP A 522 -3.06 -11.97 -28.53
CA ASP A 522 -3.69 -13.07 -27.80
C ASP A 522 -3.91 -12.73 -26.31
N LEU A 523 -3.05 -11.88 -25.75
CA LEU A 523 -3.27 -11.27 -24.43
C LEU A 523 -4.54 -10.41 -24.40
N TRP A 524 -4.93 -9.84 -25.54
CA TRP A 524 -6.02 -8.88 -25.62
C TRP A 524 -7.39 -9.51 -25.87
N THR A 525 -8.16 -9.65 -24.78
CA THR A 525 -9.56 -10.04 -24.86
C THR A 525 -10.42 -9.02 -25.63
N THR A 526 -11.38 -9.51 -26.42
CA THR A 526 -12.37 -8.67 -27.12
C THR A 526 -13.34 -7.96 -26.15
N GLY A 527 -14.04 -6.94 -26.68
CA GLY A 527 -15.09 -6.21 -25.96
C GLY A 527 -14.60 -5.30 -24.83
N HIS A 528 -13.30 -5.03 -24.72
CA HIS A 528 -12.71 -4.18 -23.67
C HIS A 528 -11.76 -3.13 -24.27
N HIS A 529 -11.86 -1.90 -23.76
CA HIS A 529 -10.92 -0.81 -24.06
C HIS A 529 -9.79 -0.76 -23.03
N HIS A 530 -8.60 -0.25 -23.41
CA HIS A 530 -7.50 -0.01 -22.48
C HIS A 530 -7.95 0.86 -21.30
N ARG A 531 -7.36 0.64 -20.12
CA ARG A 531 -7.67 1.41 -18.91
C ARG A 531 -7.08 2.82 -19.04
N CYS A 532 -7.64 3.75 -18.28
CA CYS A 532 -7.26 5.16 -18.35
C CYS A 532 -6.06 5.45 -17.42
N TYR A 533 -4.96 4.71 -17.58
CA TYR A 533 -3.68 4.93 -16.91
C TYR A 533 -2.53 4.71 -17.91
N ARG A 534 -1.31 5.13 -17.58
CA ARG A 534 -0.12 4.84 -18.40
C ARG A 534 0.41 3.45 -18.08
N GLU A 535 0.67 2.65 -19.10
CA GLU A 535 1.16 1.29 -18.94
C GLU A 535 2.54 1.30 -18.25
N LYS A 536 2.98 0.16 -17.70
CA LYS A 536 4.22 0.04 -16.93
C LYS A 536 5.01 -1.16 -17.42
N ALA A 537 6.30 -1.21 -17.13
CA ALA A 537 7.11 -2.37 -17.47
C ALA A 537 8.21 -2.66 -16.43
N THR A 538 8.81 -3.82 -16.60
CA THR A 538 10.15 -4.13 -16.13
C THR A 538 11.00 -4.57 -17.33
N VAL A 539 12.31 -4.73 -17.14
CA VAL A 539 13.22 -5.31 -18.14
C VAL A 539 12.77 -6.69 -18.66
N ARG A 540 11.93 -7.41 -17.91
CA ARG A 540 11.38 -8.73 -18.29
C ARG A 540 9.97 -8.68 -18.90
N TYR A 541 9.15 -7.70 -18.51
CA TYR A 541 7.72 -7.70 -18.83
C TYR A 541 7.20 -6.30 -19.15
N ILE A 542 6.50 -6.14 -20.29
CA ILE A 542 5.55 -5.04 -20.45
C ILE A 542 4.23 -5.46 -19.79
N MET A 543 3.71 -4.61 -18.91
CA MET A 543 2.46 -4.82 -18.19
C MET A 543 1.38 -3.89 -18.74
N THR A 544 0.44 -4.44 -19.51
CA THR A 544 -0.68 -3.68 -20.08
C THR A 544 -1.94 -3.79 -19.23
N GLY A 545 -2.79 -2.77 -19.31
CA GLY A 545 -4.06 -2.67 -18.62
C GLY A 545 -5.22 -2.66 -19.59
N LYS A 546 -5.50 -3.76 -20.30
CA LYS A 546 -6.67 -3.84 -21.18
C LYS A 546 -7.92 -4.29 -20.45
N ARG A 547 -7.88 -5.46 -19.80
CA ARG A 547 -8.98 -5.96 -18.97
C ARG A 547 -8.58 -5.92 -17.49
N GLY A 548 -7.47 -6.52 -17.13
CA GLY A 548 -6.91 -6.50 -15.77
C GLY A 548 -5.51 -5.92 -15.76
N ILE A 549 -4.53 -6.79 -15.48
CA ILE A 549 -3.13 -6.63 -15.89
C ILE A 549 -2.71 -7.82 -16.75
N GLU A 550 -2.16 -7.55 -17.93
CA GLU A 550 -1.61 -8.54 -18.84
C GLU A 550 -0.09 -8.40 -18.91
N PHE A 551 0.64 -9.51 -18.77
CA PHE A 551 2.10 -9.54 -18.83
C PHE A 551 2.53 -10.03 -20.20
N LEU A 552 3.20 -9.16 -20.95
CA LEU A 552 3.88 -9.47 -22.19
C LEU A 552 5.36 -9.73 -21.87
N ASP A 553 5.76 -11.01 -21.87
CA ASP A 553 7.17 -11.42 -21.73
C ASP A 553 8.02 -10.79 -22.85
N LEU A 554 9.11 -10.14 -22.45
CA LEU A 554 10.06 -9.50 -23.35
C LEU A 554 11.19 -10.43 -23.79
N ASP A 555 11.44 -11.53 -23.09
CA ASP A 555 12.58 -12.42 -23.34
C ASP A 555 12.13 -13.84 -23.69
N GLY A 556 11.15 -14.38 -22.96
CA GLY A 556 10.60 -15.73 -23.10
C GLY A 556 9.25 -15.78 -23.80
N GLN A 557 8.40 -16.70 -23.32
CA GLN A 557 7.01 -16.92 -23.78
C GLN A 557 6.03 -17.01 -22.60
N ASN A 558 6.42 -16.60 -21.38
CA ASN A 558 5.58 -16.66 -20.18
C ASN A 558 4.59 -15.47 -20.13
N HIS A 559 3.79 -15.35 -21.19
CA HIS A 559 2.73 -14.36 -21.32
C HIS A 559 1.55 -14.74 -20.41
N SER A 560 0.93 -13.76 -19.73
CA SER A 560 -0.22 -14.06 -18.85
C SER A 560 -1.28 -12.96 -18.84
N ARG A 561 -2.52 -13.34 -18.52
CA ARG A 561 -3.66 -12.42 -18.34
C ARG A 561 -4.22 -12.59 -16.94
N ASN A 562 -4.24 -11.51 -16.16
CA ASN A 562 -4.70 -11.53 -14.77
C ASN A 562 -5.90 -10.57 -14.66
N ASN A 563 -7.04 -11.00 -15.21
CA ASN A 563 -8.27 -10.19 -15.35
C ASN A 563 -8.95 -9.82 -14.02
N TRP A 564 -8.49 -10.42 -12.92
CA TRP A 564 -9.00 -10.32 -11.54
C TRP A 564 -8.25 -9.29 -10.68
N VAL A 565 -7.17 -8.70 -11.20
CA VAL A 565 -6.44 -7.60 -10.56
C VAL A 565 -6.23 -6.49 -11.58
N ARG A 566 -6.21 -5.24 -11.11
CA ARG A 566 -6.22 -4.07 -11.98
C ARG A 566 -5.61 -2.85 -11.28
N GLY A 567 -4.93 -2.00 -12.05
CA GLY A 567 -4.47 -0.68 -11.61
C GLY A 567 -5.58 0.37 -11.47
N VAL A 568 -5.37 1.31 -10.56
CA VAL A 568 -6.25 2.47 -10.35
C VAL A 568 -6.18 3.42 -11.57
N CYS A 569 -7.23 4.20 -11.81
CA CYS A 569 -7.25 5.15 -12.93
C CYS A 569 -6.21 6.28 -12.74
N GLN A 570 -5.77 6.86 -13.85
CA GLN A 570 -4.62 7.77 -13.99
C GLN A 570 -3.27 7.12 -13.66
N TYR A 571 -3.11 6.51 -12.49
CA TYR A 571 -1.83 5.99 -12.01
C TYR A 571 -1.45 4.59 -12.53
N GLY A 572 -2.35 3.61 -12.44
CA GLY A 572 -2.10 2.21 -12.83
C GLY A 572 -1.68 1.30 -11.67
N VAL A 573 -0.69 0.45 -11.93
CA VAL A 573 -0.02 -0.44 -10.97
C VAL A 573 1.46 -0.03 -10.80
N LEU A 574 2.16 -0.66 -9.87
CA LEU A 574 3.56 -0.38 -9.58
C LEU A 574 4.38 -1.69 -9.52
N PRO A 575 5.26 -1.97 -10.50
CA PRO A 575 6.13 -3.14 -10.49
C PRO A 575 7.53 -2.81 -9.96
N CYS A 576 7.81 -3.13 -8.69
CA CYS A 576 9.13 -2.97 -8.07
C CYS A 576 9.27 -3.83 -6.80
N ASN A 577 10.45 -3.89 -6.19
CA ASN A 577 10.77 -4.72 -5.01
C ASN A 577 10.50 -6.23 -5.20
N GLY A 578 10.45 -6.72 -6.44
CA GLY A 578 10.02 -8.07 -6.80
C GLY A 578 8.51 -8.31 -6.72
N LEU A 579 7.72 -7.25 -6.56
CA LEU A 579 6.28 -7.28 -6.28
C LEU A 579 5.50 -6.40 -7.27
N VAL A 580 4.21 -6.67 -7.38
CA VAL A 580 3.26 -5.79 -8.07
C VAL A 580 2.32 -5.19 -7.05
N TYR A 581 2.40 -3.87 -6.86
CA TYR A 581 1.44 -3.15 -6.03
C TYR A 581 0.26 -2.71 -6.90
N ALA A 582 -0.94 -3.13 -6.49
CA ALA A 582 -2.21 -2.80 -7.12
C ALA A 582 -3.04 -1.94 -6.15
N PRO A 583 -3.04 -0.59 -6.32
CA PRO A 583 -3.79 0.31 -5.45
C PRO A 583 -5.30 0.09 -5.52
N SER A 584 -6.00 0.43 -4.42
CA SER A 584 -7.46 0.35 -4.37
C SER A 584 -8.12 1.11 -5.54
N HIS A 585 -9.20 0.57 -6.09
CA HIS A 585 -9.87 1.16 -7.25
C HIS A 585 -11.39 1.32 -7.12
N ALA A 586 -11.89 2.40 -7.73
CA ALA A 586 -13.31 2.75 -7.76
C ALA A 586 -14.15 1.99 -8.82
N CYS A 587 -13.55 1.17 -9.69
CA CYS A 587 -14.18 0.90 -10.99
C CYS A 587 -15.32 -0.14 -10.95
N GLY A 588 -16.52 0.29 -11.38
CA GLY A 588 -17.70 -0.57 -11.51
C GLY A 588 -17.69 -1.58 -12.67
N CYS A 589 -16.67 -1.57 -13.55
CA CYS A 589 -16.57 -2.58 -14.61
C CYS A 589 -16.03 -3.90 -14.05
N PHE A 590 -16.86 -4.96 -14.03
CA PHE A 590 -16.46 -6.32 -13.67
C PHE A 590 -16.16 -6.52 -12.16
N MET A 591 -16.96 -5.89 -11.28
CA MET A 591 -16.74 -5.83 -9.82
C MET A 591 -16.65 -7.19 -9.11
N GLU A 592 -17.25 -8.25 -9.65
CA GLU A 592 -17.33 -9.57 -9.00
C GLU A 592 -16.01 -10.35 -9.04
N ALA A 593 -15.11 -10.04 -9.97
CA ALA A 593 -13.82 -10.72 -10.11
C ALA A 593 -12.62 -9.89 -9.65
N LEU A 594 -12.82 -8.62 -9.28
CA LEU A 594 -11.72 -7.71 -8.95
C LEU A 594 -11.39 -7.70 -7.45
N LEU A 595 -10.10 -7.75 -7.14
CA LEU A 595 -9.60 -7.53 -5.79
C LEU A 595 -9.96 -6.13 -5.25
N LYS A 596 -10.13 -6.03 -3.92
CA LYS A 596 -10.54 -4.82 -3.20
C LYS A 596 -9.51 -4.50 -2.12
N GLY A 597 -9.21 -3.23 -1.89
CA GLY A 597 -8.08 -2.78 -1.07
C GLY A 597 -6.79 -2.54 -1.85
N PHE A 598 -5.73 -2.17 -1.13
CA PHE A 598 -4.40 -1.99 -1.69
C PHE A 598 -3.61 -3.30 -1.54
N TRP A 599 -3.30 -3.97 -2.65
CA TRP A 599 -2.57 -5.24 -2.63
C TRP A 599 -1.11 -5.07 -3.00
N ALA A 600 -0.22 -5.77 -2.30
CA ALA A 600 1.05 -6.21 -2.86
C ALA A 600 0.96 -7.68 -3.24
N LEU A 601 1.25 -7.98 -4.50
CA LEU A 601 1.19 -9.32 -5.05
C LEU A 601 2.58 -9.80 -5.44
N ALA A 602 2.88 -11.04 -5.06
CA ALA A 602 4.12 -11.71 -5.41
C ALA A 602 3.91 -12.65 -6.62
N PRO A 603 4.96 -12.91 -7.41
CA PRO A 603 4.97 -14.01 -8.38
C PRO A 603 4.86 -15.38 -7.68
N GLU A 604 5.03 -16.46 -8.43
CA GLU A 604 5.12 -17.80 -7.88
C GLU A 604 6.28 -17.92 -6.88
N ARG A 605 5.97 -18.35 -5.64
CA ARG A 605 6.95 -18.70 -4.61
C ARG A 605 7.52 -20.08 -4.88
N GLN A 606 8.73 -20.35 -4.40
CA GLN A 606 9.21 -21.73 -4.34
C GLN A 606 8.26 -22.55 -3.47
N ALA A 607 7.81 -23.70 -3.98
CA ALA A 607 6.94 -24.59 -3.24
C ALA A 607 7.60 -24.99 -1.92
N ARG A 608 6.98 -24.62 -0.80
CA ARG A 608 7.36 -25.15 0.51
C ARG A 608 7.06 -26.64 0.48
N ALA A 609 7.99 -27.47 0.98
CA ALA A 609 7.61 -28.82 1.36
C ALA A 609 6.50 -28.71 2.43
N VAL A 610 5.29 -29.15 2.06
CA VAL A 610 4.14 -29.29 2.94
C VAL A 610 4.18 -30.74 3.44
N PRO A 611 4.23 -30.99 4.77
CA PRO A 611 4.04 -32.32 5.29
C PRO A 611 2.69 -32.86 4.83
N GLU A 612 2.61 -34.10 4.36
CA GLU A 612 1.32 -34.77 4.10
C GLU A 612 0.59 -35.00 5.44
N SER A 613 -0.08 -33.97 5.95
CA SER A 613 -0.99 -34.14 7.08
C SER A 613 -2.22 -34.91 6.60
N GLY A 614 -2.44 -36.09 7.18
CA GLY A 614 -3.73 -36.77 7.04
C GLY A 614 -4.88 -35.88 7.53
N SER A 615 -6.11 -36.21 7.15
CA SER A 615 -7.31 -35.46 7.56
C SER A 615 -7.41 -35.26 9.08
N ASP A 616 -6.90 -36.21 9.84
CA ASP A 616 -7.19 -36.39 11.26
C ASP A 616 -6.34 -35.48 12.17
N ASP A 617 -5.16 -35.05 11.71
CA ASP A 617 -4.25 -34.17 12.46
C ASP A 617 -4.67 -32.68 12.45
N ARG A 618 -5.74 -32.34 11.72
CA ARG A 618 -6.22 -30.94 11.58
C ARG A 618 -7.23 -30.51 12.65
N LEU A 619 -7.73 -31.45 13.46
CA LEU A 619 -8.68 -31.19 14.54
C LEU A 619 -7.97 -31.19 15.90
N GLU A 620 -7.91 -30.04 16.56
CA GLU A 620 -7.45 -29.94 17.94
C GLU A 620 -8.64 -29.96 18.92
N ARG A 621 -8.59 -30.89 19.88
CA ARG A 621 -9.56 -30.97 20.99
C ARG A 621 -9.17 -29.98 22.10
N GLY A 622 -10.12 -29.15 22.52
CA GLY A 622 -9.96 -28.25 23.66
C GLY A 622 -10.47 -28.85 24.98
N PRO A 623 -10.32 -28.14 26.12
CA PRO A 623 -10.70 -28.63 27.44
C PRO A 623 -12.18 -29.07 27.55
N ALA A 624 -13.08 -28.42 26.81
CA ALA A 624 -14.50 -28.74 26.83
C ALA A 624 -14.92 -29.90 25.89
N TYR A 625 -14.00 -30.49 25.12
CA TYR A 625 -14.34 -31.45 24.05
C TYR A 625 -15.19 -32.64 24.52
N GLU A 626 -14.80 -33.30 25.61
CA GLU A 626 -15.52 -34.47 26.13
C GLU A 626 -16.87 -34.08 26.79
N GLN A 627 -17.12 -32.78 26.98
CA GLN A 627 -18.31 -32.21 27.62
C GLN A 627 -19.27 -31.53 26.61
N ILE A 628 -19.05 -31.67 25.30
CA ILE A 628 -19.93 -31.09 24.25
C ILE A 628 -21.30 -31.78 24.10
N ARG A 629 -21.52 -32.92 24.77
CA ARG A 629 -22.77 -33.69 24.66
C ARG A 629 -23.91 -32.98 25.41
N ASN A 630 -24.62 -32.11 24.72
CA ASN A 630 -25.83 -31.48 25.23
C ASN A 630 -27.05 -32.43 25.07
N PRO A 631 -27.68 -32.90 26.17
CA PRO A 631 -28.87 -33.75 26.11
C PRO A 631 -30.16 -33.00 25.72
N LYS A 632 -30.13 -31.67 25.61
CA LYS A 632 -31.20 -30.82 25.07
C LYS A 632 -30.64 -29.99 23.90
N PRO A 633 -30.40 -30.63 22.74
CA PRO A 633 -29.70 -30.01 21.61
C PRO A 633 -30.53 -28.95 20.87
N GLU A 634 -31.85 -28.93 21.04
CA GLU A 634 -32.73 -27.99 20.37
C GLU A 634 -32.62 -26.58 20.98
N ILE A 635 -32.59 -25.57 20.11
CA ILE A 635 -32.71 -24.16 20.50
C ILE A 635 -34.08 -24.00 21.17
N ARG A 636 -34.09 -23.55 22.42
CA ARG A 636 -35.28 -23.67 23.27
C ARG A 636 -36.43 -22.76 22.87
N ASN A 637 -36.12 -21.65 22.22
CA ASN A 637 -37.08 -20.66 21.76
C ASN A 637 -37.09 -20.61 20.22
N PRO A 638 -38.23 -20.90 19.57
CA PRO A 638 -38.32 -20.89 18.10
C PRO A 638 -38.13 -19.50 17.48
N ASP A 639 -38.17 -18.44 18.29
CA ASP A 639 -37.97 -17.04 17.88
C ASP A 639 -36.51 -16.57 18.01
N ASP A 640 -35.59 -17.41 18.49
CA ASP A 640 -34.17 -17.09 18.60
C ASP A 640 -33.54 -16.84 17.21
N TRP A 641 -32.45 -16.06 17.21
CA TRP A 641 -31.66 -15.67 16.04
C TRP A 641 -30.22 -16.24 16.14
N PRO A 642 -30.03 -17.58 16.04
CA PRO A 642 -28.77 -18.26 16.34
C PRO A 642 -27.62 -18.01 15.36
N THR A 643 -27.87 -17.48 14.17
CA THR A 643 -26.86 -17.36 13.12
C THR A 643 -27.11 -16.14 12.23
N LEU A 644 -26.17 -15.81 11.34
CA LEU A 644 -26.33 -14.74 10.35
C LEU A 644 -27.65 -14.94 9.57
N ARG A 645 -28.51 -13.91 9.55
CA ARG A 645 -29.86 -13.95 8.95
C ARG A 645 -30.81 -15.02 9.53
N GLY A 646 -30.66 -15.33 10.82
CA GLY A 646 -31.63 -16.07 11.64
C GLY A 646 -31.52 -17.59 11.56
N ASP A 647 -31.45 -18.15 10.36
CA ASP A 647 -31.49 -19.61 10.15
C ASP A 647 -30.48 -20.10 9.08
N PRO A 648 -30.27 -21.42 8.93
CA PRO A 648 -29.36 -21.99 7.93
C PRO A 648 -29.74 -21.66 6.47
N THR A 649 -31.01 -21.33 6.20
CA THR A 649 -31.49 -20.86 4.88
C THR A 649 -31.30 -19.36 4.67
N ARG A 650 -30.78 -18.64 5.68
CA ARG A 650 -30.55 -17.19 5.69
C ARG A 650 -31.82 -16.38 5.44
N SER A 651 -32.99 -16.84 5.92
CA SER A 651 -34.28 -16.20 5.63
C SER A 651 -34.27 -14.70 5.95
N GLY A 652 -33.67 -14.31 7.07
CA GLY A 652 -33.72 -12.94 7.59
C GLY A 652 -35.07 -12.57 8.19
N VAL A 653 -35.88 -13.56 8.58
CA VAL A 653 -37.23 -13.37 9.13
C VAL A 653 -37.28 -13.79 10.59
N ALA A 654 -37.65 -12.86 11.48
CA ALA A 654 -37.96 -13.18 12.86
C ALA A 654 -39.36 -13.82 12.95
N ARG A 655 -39.53 -14.80 13.84
CA ARG A 655 -40.82 -15.49 14.04
C ARG A 655 -41.67 -14.86 15.16
N CYS A 656 -41.05 -14.05 16.02
CA CYS A 656 -41.73 -13.26 17.05
C CYS A 656 -42.46 -12.04 16.47
N ALA A 657 -43.47 -11.57 17.21
CA ALA A 657 -44.11 -10.28 16.95
C ALA A 657 -43.23 -9.13 17.47
N VAL A 658 -42.77 -8.25 16.58
CA VAL A 658 -42.03 -7.04 16.96
C VAL A 658 -43.01 -5.91 17.33
N PRO A 659 -42.97 -5.34 18.55
CA PRO A 659 -43.88 -4.27 18.94
C PRO A 659 -43.67 -2.98 18.13
N ALA A 660 -44.77 -2.33 17.71
CA ALA A 660 -44.73 -1.07 16.96
C ALA A 660 -44.14 0.13 17.74
N LYS A 661 -43.97 -0.01 19.07
CA LYS A 661 -43.27 0.95 19.93
C LYS A 661 -42.21 0.20 20.71
N LEU A 662 -40.95 0.41 20.33
CA LEU A 662 -39.79 -0.14 21.03
C LEU A 662 -39.40 0.78 22.20
N LYS A 663 -38.83 0.17 23.25
CA LYS A 663 -38.11 0.87 24.32
C LYS A 663 -36.74 0.22 24.46
N GLU A 664 -35.76 0.98 24.90
CA GLU A 664 -34.45 0.43 25.27
C GLU A 664 -34.63 -0.55 26.44
N ALA A 665 -34.02 -1.74 26.33
CA ALA A 665 -33.99 -2.73 27.40
C ALA A 665 -32.72 -2.56 28.25
N TRP A 666 -31.58 -2.42 27.58
CA TRP A 666 -30.26 -2.18 28.14
C TRP A 666 -29.32 -1.65 27.04
N ALA A 667 -28.17 -1.10 27.47
CA ALA A 667 -27.04 -0.77 26.60
C ALA A 667 -25.74 -1.31 27.22
N ALA A 668 -24.78 -1.74 26.39
CA ALA A 668 -23.51 -2.28 26.83
C ALA A 668 -22.37 -1.77 25.93
N ASP A 669 -21.27 -1.33 26.54
CA ASP A 669 -20.03 -1.01 25.82
C ASP A 669 -19.18 -2.27 25.65
N VAL A 670 -18.99 -2.68 24.40
CA VAL A 670 -18.18 -3.83 24.00
C VAL A 670 -16.83 -3.39 23.41
N GLY A 671 -16.74 -2.16 22.89
CA GLY A 671 -15.56 -1.59 22.26
C GLY A 671 -15.21 -2.14 20.86
N GLY A 672 -14.67 -1.26 20.01
CA GLY A 672 -14.14 -1.58 18.69
C GLY A 672 -15.20 -1.79 17.59
N THR A 673 -14.74 -2.19 16.41
CA THR A 673 -15.62 -2.58 15.29
C THR A 673 -16.27 -3.93 15.62
N LEU A 674 -17.60 -4.00 15.59
CA LEU A 674 -18.37 -5.20 15.95
C LEU A 674 -18.92 -5.93 14.72
N THR A 675 -19.02 -7.26 14.83
CA THR A 675 -19.82 -8.08 13.89
C THR A 675 -21.31 -7.84 14.09
N GLN A 676 -22.16 -8.42 13.22
CA GLN A 676 -23.57 -8.55 13.54
C GLN A 676 -23.74 -9.41 14.82
N PRO A 677 -24.66 -9.07 15.72
CA PRO A 677 -24.99 -9.91 16.86
C PRO A 677 -25.88 -11.10 16.45
N VAL A 678 -25.78 -12.19 17.20
CA VAL A 678 -26.73 -13.31 17.20
C VAL A 678 -27.26 -13.53 18.60
N VAL A 679 -28.51 -13.99 18.74
CA VAL A 679 -29.16 -14.18 20.04
C VAL A 679 -29.80 -15.56 20.10
N ALA A 680 -29.34 -16.42 21.00
CA ALA A 680 -29.93 -17.75 21.23
C ALA A 680 -29.65 -18.28 22.64
N ASP A 681 -30.56 -19.13 23.15
CA ASP A 681 -30.46 -19.74 24.50
C ASP A 681 -30.13 -18.71 25.61
N GLY A 682 -30.79 -17.55 25.56
CA GLY A 682 -30.66 -16.45 26.52
C GLY A 682 -29.36 -15.65 26.44
N ARG A 683 -28.59 -15.79 25.35
CA ARG A 683 -27.28 -15.13 25.16
C ARG A 683 -27.22 -14.35 23.87
N LEU A 684 -26.66 -13.14 23.92
CA LEU A 684 -26.20 -12.41 22.74
C LEU A 684 -24.72 -12.67 22.52
N LEU A 685 -24.34 -13.07 21.31
CA LEU A 685 -22.94 -13.22 20.91
C LEU A 685 -22.58 -12.22 19.81
N VAL A 686 -21.41 -11.60 19.96
CA VAL A 686 -20.84 -10.61 19.02
C VAL A 686 -19.32 -10.69 19.10
N ALA A 687 -18.60 -10.43 18.00
CA ALA A 687 -17.14 -10.32 18.03
C ALA A 687 -16.69 -8.87 17.83
N SER A 688 -15.72 -8.44 18.64
CA SER A 688 -14.92 -7.24 18.38
C SER A 688 -13.79 -7.64 17.43
N VAL A 689 -13.94 -7.22 16.17
CA VAL A 689 -13.23 -7.76 15.00
C VAL A 689 -11.71 -7.64 15.18
N ASP A 690 -11.23 -6.41 15.37
CA ASP A 690 -9.79 -6.09 15.38
C ASP A 690 -9.09 -6.45 16.70
N THR A 691 -9.83 -6.68 17.79
CA THR A 691 -9.29 -7.19 19.07
C THR A 691 -9.42 -8.71 19.21
N HIS A 692 -9.79 -9.40 18.13
CA HIS A 692 -9.84 -10.87 17.99
C HIS A 692 -10.75 -11.57 19.02
N THR A 693 -11.70 -10.84 19.62
CA THR A 693 -12.40 -11.30 20.82
C THR A 693 -13.89 -11.49 20.56
N VAL A 694 -14.38 -12.70 20.83
CA VAL A 694 -15.80 -13.03 20.86
C VAL A 694 -16.33 -12.79 22.27
N HIS A 695 -17.44 -12.08 22.38
CA HIS A 695 -18.12 -11.74 23.62
C HIS A 695 -19.46 -12.47 23.68
N ALA A 696 -19.79 -13.02 24.84
CA ALA A 696 -21.16 -13.41 25.17
C ALA A 696 -21.71 -12.50 26.28
N LEU A 697 -22.87 -11.92 26.02
CA LEU A 697 -23.66 -11.15 26.96
C LEU A 697 -24.94 -11.93 27.30
N ASP A 698 -25.45 -11.71 28.50
CA ASP A 698 -26.80 -12.08 28.90
C ASP A 698 -27.80 -11.26 28.05
N ALA A 699 -28.75 -11.94 27.39
CA ALA A 699 -29.62 -11.28 26.41
C ALA A 699 -30.63 -10.31 27.04
N ASP A 700 -31.02 -10.52 28.30
CA ASP A 700 -32.03 -9.72 29.00
C ASP A 700 -31.44 -8.51 29.73
N THR A 701 -30.15 -8.56 30.08
CA THR A 701 -29.48 -7.54 30.91
C THR A 701 -28.26 -6.88 30.26
N GLY A 702 -27.75 -7.41 29.14
CA GLY A 702 -26.51 -6.95 28.51
C GLY A 702 -25.24 -7.26 29.31
N LYS A 703 -25.34 -7.94 30.45
CA LYS A 703 -24.19 -8.26 31.32
C LYS A 703 -23.27 -9.26 30.63
N ARG A 704 -21.97 -8.95 30.56
CA ARG A 704 -20.95 -9.86 30.02
C ARG A 704 -20.85 -11.15 30.85
N LEU A 705 -21.03 -12.28 30.18
CA LEU A 705 -20.94 -13.62 30.74
C LEU A 705 -19.53 -14.19 30.58
N TRP A 706 -18.98 -14.15 29.36
CA TRP A 706 -17.65 -14.64 29.04
C TRP A 706 -17.07 -13.93 27.81
N THR A 707 -15.75 -14.11 27.59
CA THR A 707 -15.03 -13.64 26.41
C THR A 707 -13.98 -14.66 25.97
N PHE A 708 -13.79 -14.83 24.67
CA PHE A 708 -12.76 -15.70 24.09
C PHE A 708 -11.93 -14.91 23.07
N THR A 709 -10.60 -14.91 23.19
CA THR A 709 -9.68 -14.27 22.23
C THR A 709 -9.07 -15.32 21.30
N ALA A 710 -9.39 -15.24 20.01
CA ALA A 710 -8.88 -16.10 18.95
C ALA A 710 -7.43 -15.73 18.54
N GLY A 711 -6.87 -16.39 17.52
CA GLY A 711 -5.53 -16.06 17.00
C GLY A 711 -5.50 -14.94 15.96
N GLY A 712 -6.66 -14.46 15.51
CA GLY A 712 -6.80 -13.43 14.48
C GLY A 712 -8.19 -12.81 14.49
N ARG A 713 -8.48 -11.93 13.52
CA ARG A 713 -9.79 -11.28 13.42
C ARG A 713 -10.93 -12.30 13.25
N VAL A 714 -12.07 -11.97 13.84
CA VAL A 714 -13.34 -12.69 13.67
C VAL A 714 -14.30 -11.71 12.99
N ASP A 715 -14.43 -11.81 11.67
CA ASP A 715 -15.07 -10.81 10.81
C ASP A 715 -16.57 -11.05 10.58
N SER A 716 -17.11 -12.13 11.15
CA SER A 716 -18.48 -12.57 11.00
C SER A 716 -19.12 -12.98 12.32
N SER A 717 -20.44 -12.88 12.39
CA SER A 717 -21.19 -13.31 13.58
C SER A 717 -20.90 -14.78 13.90
N PRO A 718 -20.88 -15.20 15.18
CA PRO A 718 -20.90 -16.62 15.52
C PRO A 718 -22.18 -17.34 15.05
N THR A 719 -22.16 -18.67 15.03
CA THR A 719 -23.32 -19.54 14.83
C THR A 719 -23.53 -20.38 16.08
N VAL A 720 -24.69 -20.22 16.73
CA VAL A 720 -25.10 -21.02 17.88
C VAL A 720 -25.79 -22.29 17.41
N HIS A 721 -25.34 -23.44 17.90
CA HIS A 721 -25.96 -24.73 17.59
C HIS A 721 -25.75 -25.72 18.75
N ARG A 722 -26.82 -26.30 19.29
CA ARG A 722 -26.78 -27.36 20.32
C ARG A 722 -26.01 -27.00 21.60
N GLY A 723 -25.98 -25.72 22.01
CA GLY A 723 -25.19 -25.26 23.15
C GLY A 723 -23.69 -25.08 22.85
N LEU A 724 -23.33 -24.99 21.57
CA LEU A 724 -22.00 -24.61 21.06
C LEU A 724 -22.08 -23.30 20.28
N ALA A 725 -20.99 -22.55 20.24
CA ALA A 725 -20.81 -21.36 19.41
C ALA A 725 -19.65 -21.58 18.43
N LEU A 726 -19.94 -21.55 17.13
CA LEU A 726 -18.97 -21.80 16.06
C LEU A 726 -18.67 -20.51 15.29
N PHE A 727 -17.41 -20.27 14.92
CA PHE A 727 -17.01 -19.13 14.08
C PHE A 727 -15.74 -19.41 13.29
N GLY A 728 -15.60 -18.75 12.14
CA GLY A 728 -14.37 -18.69 11.37
C GLY A 728 -13.46 -17.58 11.90
N CYS A 729 -12.15 -17.77 11.73
CA CYS A 729 -11.14 -16.79 12.12
C CYS A 729 -10.10 -16.58 11.01
N ALA A 730 -9.60 -15.36 10.94
CA ALA A 730 -8.58 -14.98 9.98
C ALA A 730 -7.20 -15.62 10.23
N ASP A 731 -7.00 -16.28 11.37
CA ASP A 731 -5.84 -17.14 11.65
C ASP A 731 -5.86 -18.49 10.89
N GLY A 732 -6.92 -18.76 10.12
CA GLY A 732 -7.07 -19.97 9.32
C GLY A 732 -7.73 -21.15 10.05
N TRP A 733 -8.29 -20.91 11.24
CA TRP A 733 -9.03 -21.90 12.01
C TRP A 733 -10.54 -21.64 12.03
N VAL A 734 -11.31 -22.71 12.17
CA VAL A 734 -12.68 -22.67 12.70
C VAL A 734 -12.62 -23.02 14.17
N TYR A 735 -13.26 -22.20 15.01
CA TYR A 735 -13.36 -22.41 16.44
C TYR A 735 -14.77 -22.89 16.80
N CYS A 736 -14.84 -23.73 17.83
CA CYS A 736 -16.07 -24.16 18.47
C CYS A 736 -15.91 -24.04 19.99
N LEU A 737 -16.76 -23.23 20.62
CA LEU A 737 -16.76 -22.98 22.06
C LEU A 737 -18.02 -23.56 22.70
N ARG A 738 -17.93 -23.96 23.97
CA ARG A 738 -19.11 -24.28 24.78
C ARG A 738 -19.85 -22.99 25.13
N LEU A 739 -21.15 -22.93 24.83
CA LEU A 739 -21.95 -21.70 24.94
C LEU A 739 -22.12 -21.21 26.39
N SER A 740 -22.03 -22.10 27.39
CA SER A 740 -22.24 -21.74 28.80
C SER A 740 -21.19 -20.78 29.35
N ASP A 741 -19.94 -20.94 28.95
CA ASP A 741 -18.74 -20.35 29.59
C ASP A 741 -17.64 -19.91 28.60
N GLY A 742 -17.76 -20.23 27.31
CA GLY A 742 -16.79 -19.86 26.29
C GLY A 742 -15.55 -20.76 26.24
N GLU A 743 -15.52 -21.87 26.98
CA GLU A 743 -14.37 -22.79 26.91
C GLU A 743 -14.25 -23.44 25.52
N LEU A 744 -13.01 -23.58 25.04
CA LEU A 744 -12.72 -24.22 23.76
C LEU A 744 -13.15 -25.69 23.79
N ALA A 745 -14.12 -26.03 22.95
CA ALA A 745 -14.50 -27.42 22.70
C ALA A 745 -13.55 -28.04 21.68
N TRP A 746 -13.41 -27.44 20.50
CA TRP A 746 -12.43 -27.83 19.49
C TRP A 746 -12.10 -26.67 18.56
N ARG A 747 -11.01 -26.82 17.80
CA ARG A 747 -10.73 -26.00 16.62
C ARG A 747 -10.23 -26.86 15.46
N PHE A 748 -10.58 -26.49 14.24
CA PHE A 748 -10.18 -27.18 13.02
C PHE A 748 -9.35 -26.26 12.12
N ARG A 749 -8.15 -26.68 11.72
CA ARG A 749 -7.26 -25.91 10.85
C ARG A 749 -7.74 -26.01 9.41
N ALA A 750 -8.54 -25.04 8.97
CA ALA A 750 -9.07 -24.99 7.61
C ALA A 750 -8.03 -24.51 6.58
N ALA A 751 -7.03 -23.72 7.00
CA ALA A 751 -5.86 -23.42 6.18
C ALA A 751 -5.08 -24.71 5.81
N PRO A 752 -4.58 -24.86 4.57
CA PRO A 752 -3.76 -26.02 4.17
C PRO A 752 -2.42 -26.14 4.90
N GLU A 753 -1.78 -25.02 5.25
CA GLU A 753 -0.55 -24.99 6.05
C GLU A 753 -0.57 -23.81 7.05
N ASP A 754 0.39 -23.79 7.98
CA ASP A 754 0.61 -22.63 8.86
C ASP A 754 1.48 -21.58 8.16
N LEU A 755 0.82 -20.66 7.45
CA LEU A 755 1.47 -19.59 6.70
C LEU A 755 0.70 -18.28 6.82
N LYS A 756 1.41 -17.24 7.24
CA LYS A 756 0.87 -15.94 7.63
C LYS A 756 1.49 -14.79 6.84
N THR A 757 0.67 -13.79 6.64
CA THR A 757 0.91 -12.52 5.94
C THR A 757 0.38 -11.38 6.82
N VAL A 758 0.54 -10.13 6.38
CA VAL A 758 -0.13 -8.98 6.97
C VAL A 758 -1.29 -8.56 6.07
N ALA A 759 -2.48 -8.39 6.66
CA ALA A 759 -3.70 -8.02 5.98
C ALA A 759 -4.51 -7.05 6.84
N MET A 760 -4.77 -5.85 6.34
CA MET A 760 -5.43 -4.75 7.05
C MET A 760 -4.73 -4.42 8.39
N ASP A 761 -3.41 -4.27 8.34
CA ASP A 761 -2.57 -3.95 9.50
C ASP A 761 -2.72 -4.95 10.67
N GLN A 762 -3.00 -6.23 10.35
CA GLN A 762 -3.08 -7.38 11.25
C GLN A 762 -2.29 -8.56 10.70
N VAL A 763 -1.73 -9.42 11.56
CA VAL A 763 -1.17 -10.71 11.10
C VAL A 763 -2.30 -11.71 10.92
N GLU A 764 -2.41 -12.29 9.73
CA GLU A 764 -3.46 -13.23 9.35
C GLU A 764 -2.89 -14.42 8.58
N SER A 765 -3.62 -15.53 8.54
CA SER A 765 -3.34 -16.62 7.60
C SER A 765 -3.45 -16.14 6.16
N VAL A 766 -2.64 -16.72 5.27
CA VAL A 766 -2.81 -16.60 3.82
C VAL A 766 -4.18 -17.17 3.39
N TRP A 767 -4.64 -18.22 4.08
CA TRP A 767 -5.99 -18.79 3.97
C TRP A 767 -6.81 -18.51 5.24
N PRO A 768 -7.37 -17.29 5.40
CA PRO A 768 -8.28 -16.98 6.49
C PRO A 768 -9.59 -17.75 6.32
N VAL A 769 -10.31 -18.01 7.42
CA VAL A 769 -11.70 -18.44 7.38
C VAL A 769 -12.59 -17.23 7.59
N HIS A 770 -12.82 -16.49 6.50
CA HIS A 770 -13.72 -15.33 6.50
C HIS A 770 -15.17 -15.76 6.29
N GLY A 771 -16.11 -15.06 6.94
CA GLY A 771 -17.54 -15.32 6.81
C GLY A 771 -18.11 -16.37 7.77
N ASN A 772 -19.44 -16.35 7.92
CA ASN A 772 -20.14 -17.11 8.97
C ASN A 772 -20.19 -18.62 8.67
N VAL A 773 -19.77 -19.43 9.65
CA VAL A 773 -19.89 -20.90 9.62
C VAL A 773 -21.36 -21.31 9.54
N LEU A 774 -21.75 -21.94 8.44
CA LEU A 774 -23.09 -22.46 8.24
C LEU A 774 -23.21 -23.84 8.89
N VAL A 775 -24.16 -24.02 9.81
CA VAL A 775 -24.45 -25.34 10.39
C VAL A 775 -25.77 -25.87 9.85
N HIS A 776 -25.77 -27.08 9.31
CA HIS A 776 -26.97 -27.75 8.81
C HIS A 776 -26.95 -29.23 9.20
N GLY A 777 -28.03 -29.73 9.81
CA GLY A 777 -28.08 -31.06 10.39
C GLY A 777 -27.05 -31.20 11.53
N SER A 778 -25.99 -31.99 11.30
CA SER A 778 -24.82 -32.12 12.18
C SER A 778 -23.50 -31.70 11.50
N ALA A 779 -23.58 -31.13 10.30
CA ALA A 779 -22.43 -30.70 9.50
C ALA A 779 -22.19 -29.19 9.61
N ALA A 780 -20.93 -28.78 9.51
CA ALA A 780 -20.51 -27.38 9.57
C ALA A 780 -19.74 -27.03 8.28
N TYR A 781 -20.28 -26.10 7.51
CA TYR A 781 -19.78 -25.67 6.22
C TYR A 781 -19.08 -24.32 6.32
N PHE A 782 -17.90 -24.21 5.74
CA PHE A 782 -17.04 -23.02 5.78
C PHE A 782 -15.99 -23.05 4.67
N SER A 783 -15.41 -21.90 4.34
CA SER A 783 -14.38 -21.76 3.31
C SER A 783 -13.11 -21.09 3.84
N ALA A 784 -11.95 -21.53 3.36
CA ALA A 784 -10.66 -20.93 3.69
C ALA A 784 -9.94 -20.42 2.43
N GLY A 785 -9.48 -19.17 2.44
CA GLY A 785 -8.84 -18.51 1.29
C GLY A 785 -9.40 -17.12 1.00
N ARG A 786 -8.69 -16.32 0.18
CA ARG A 786 -9.09 -14.94 -0.17
C ARG A 786 -9.51 -14.75 -1.63
N SER A 787 -9.01 -15.59 -2.52
CA SER A 787 -9.12 -15.45 -3.96
C SER A 787 -8.92 -16.80 -4.62
N THR A 788 -9.67 -17.10 -5.67
CA THR A 788 -9.49 -18.33 -6.46
C THR A 788 -8.24 -18.32 -7.33
N TRP A 789 -7.53 -17.19 -7.42
CA TRP A 789 -6.34 -16.98 -8.26
C TRP A 789 -5.04 -16.78 -7.49
N LEU A 790 -5.08 -16.70 -6.16
CA LEU A 790 -3.92 -16.48 -5.29
C LEU A 790 -3.74 -17.67 -4.34
N ASP A 791 -2.48 -17.99 -4.04
CA ASP A 791 -2.07 -18.90 -2.97
C ASP A 791 -2.81 -20.27 -3.03
N GLY A 792 -3.01 -20.82 -4.23
CA GLY A 792 -3.68 -22.12 -4.42
C GLY A 792 -5.22 -22.10 -4.37
N GLY A 793 -5.84 -20.95 -4.12
CA GLY A 793 -7.29 -20.76 -4.27
C GLY A 793 -8.09 -20.71 -2.96
N VAL A 794 -9.35 -21.14 -3.04
CA VAL A 794 -10.29 -21.21 -1.90
C VAL A 794 -10.72 -22.65 -1.69
N ALA A 795 -10.49 -23.19 -0.50
CA ALA A 795 -10.98 -24.49 -0.08
C ALA A 795 -12.37 -24.37 0.53
N LEU A 796 -13.26 -25.33 0.25
CA LEU A 796 -14.60 -25.45 0.85
C LEU A 796 -14.66 -26.74 1.67
N TYR A 797 -15.20 -26.66 2.88
CA TYR A 797 -15.38 -27.77 3.82
C TYR A 797 -16.86 -27.93 4.16
N GLY A 798 -17.26 -29.14 4.56
CA GLY A 798 -18.64 -29.54 4.88
C GLY A 798 -18.74 -30.94 5.45
#